data_AF-A0A916MKC3-F1
#
_entry.id   AF-A0A916MKC3-F1
#
_cell.length_a   1.000
_cell.length_b   1.000
_cell.length_c   1.000
_cell.angle_alpha   90.00
_cell.angle_beta   90.00
_cell.angle_gamma   90.00
#
_symmetry.space_group_name_H-M   'P 1'
#
loop_
_entity.id
_entity.type
_entity.pdbx_description
1 polymer ?
#
loop_
_entity_poly.entity_id
_entity_poly.type
_entity_poly.pdbx_seq_one_letter_code
_entity_poly.pdbx_strand_id
1 'polypeptide(L)'
;MSLYYETFFSDALRSGLPESTGADLAATAFLDGKPDRNGKSKITATERHAAFWSASFLQGLPKEAWTQESLVLALAHYLRQDHFAFPAIVSHVATLAPEAVQRAARYAGLVLRQDSPRWKEVAALADTHPANFGEYVQIFGILRQAHEVRVAEVAQTRQPLTNLTPLELLAYASLYAFEHLIPGLLEGAQVPGEPNVEETWSAIEDIMAWKLATCDPASLRLNNSTIGTSLGTHLSPFLFPSREGPPPRNDLYSAFSTLVDAQVELNSFVIRSAEAFCYDDTVRFFMLGERLEIVEKDATGIADWHRDGDKLTRLHQYWLYRGMAVLMKSPDTLALVGPEHLEANLQAFAKAMGTWQQLQEVYGLAEHVQTEAGSKVDVFRSLLAIELMTAFFIEEFLLPYQEYLRQFGHPWLALGCLAFSGLTHVEMQNRLPITWSDKTAKIAKIKPWTVSTDYPHGQERAAEAILDFWTCDWIALADQLHRGDAGLRPRLHERPMLKMGRHLFQLPWMVAVQNNATAAINNLRRLGARRGDARDETRRIEQRLAALFAQRGFQVLVSHELPSLSADAPNGEEIDLLCARDGRLLVLEIKSTYLRRSVKESWTHRHVTLRKAGLQLHRKVTVVRRALEHGGSLRQALALEADCMPEIAAWIVDTSIECDHQRFHGFLKVSLEEVLIALRDDRHWLNDPDGLFQTGKASSKSLVCDSDRAAFTSLYPGGFSAKRFVEAIESAAVWNVNDGKSAQ
;
A
#
# COMPACT_ATOMS: atom_id res chain seq x y z
N MET A 1 -21.80 32.83 -2.20
CA MET A 1 -20.57 32.05 -1.96
C MET A 1 -19.85 32.51 -0.69
N SER A 2 -19.65 33.83 -0.48
CA SER A 2 -18.83 34.38 0.63
C SER A 2 -19.35 34.14 2.06
N LEU A 3 -20.47 33.44 2.25
CA LEU A 3 -21.05 33.19 3.56
C LEU A 3 -21.21 31.70 3.88
N TYR A 4 -20.86 30.75 3.01
CA TYR A 4 -21.12 29.31 3.29
C TYR A 4 -20.50 28.86 4.62
N TYR A 5 -19.20 29.11 4.80
CA TYR A 5 -18.50 28.75 6.04
C TYR A 5 -18.92 29.64 7.23
N GLU A 6 -19.26 30.90 6.97
CA GLU A 6 -19.81 31.82 7.98
C GLU A 6 -21.16 31.32 8.52
N THR A 7 -22.01 30.81 7.64
CA THR A 7 -23.30 30.20 7.99
C THR A 7 -23.07 28.92 8.79
N PHE A 8 -22.17 28.03 8.35
CA PHE A 8 -21.82 26.82 9.14
C PHE A 8 -21.39 27.17 10.56
N PHE A 9 -20.49 28.14 10.70
CA PHE A 9 -20.00 28.60 12.00
C PHE A 9 -21.13 29.22 12.84
N SER A 10 -21.91 30.13 12.25
CA SER A 10 -23.02 30.82 12.92
C SER A 10 -24.12 29.86 13.35
N ASP A 11 -24.42 28.84 12.54
CA ASP A 11 -25.45 27.84 12.82
C ASP A 11 -25.05 26.93 13.99
N ALA A 12 -23.77 26.56 14.05
CA ALA A 12 -23.22 25.82 15.18
C ALA A 12 -23.34 26.62 16.49
N LEU A 13 -22.98 27.91 16.47
CA LEU A 13 -23.15 28.79 17.63
C LEU A 13 -24.61 28.97 18.04
N ARG A 14 -25.52 29.17 17.08
CA ARG A 14 -26.96 29.26 17.34
C ARG A 14 -27.54 27.97 17.93
N SER A 15 -26.90 26.83 17.67
CA SER A 15 -27.24 25.53 18.23
C SER A 15 -26.62 25.30 19.62
N GLY A 16 -25.94 26.30 20.19
CA GLY A 16 -25.31 26.23 21.51
C GLY A 16 -23.96 25.51 21.53
N LEU A 17 -23.37 25.24 20.37
CA LEU A 17 -22.03 24.64 20.31
C LEU A 17 -20.94 25.68 20.59
N PRO A 18 -19.82 25.29 21.22
CA PRO A 18 -18.67 26.18 21.41
C PRO A 18 -18.11 26.70 20.07
N GLU A 19 -17.49 27.89 20.09
CA GLU A 19 -16.81 28.48 18.91
C GLU A 19 -15.81 27.52 18.27
N SER A 20 -15.02 26.83 19.08
CA SER A 20 -14.06 25.83 18.61
C SER A 20 -14.73 24.68 17.84
N THR A 21 -15.95 24.30 18.21
CA THR A 21 -16.70 23.25 17.49
C THR A 21 -17.28 23.78 16.18
N GLY A 22 -17.79 25.02 16.18
CA GLY A 22 -18.24 25.67 14.94
C GLY A 22 -17.10 25.84 13.93
N ALA A 23 -15.91 26.21 14.39
CA ALA A 23 -14.72 26.35 13.56
C ALA A 23 -14.27 25.01 12.98
N ASP A 24 -14.26 23.95 13.79
CA ASP A 24 -13.93 22.58 13.37
C ASP A 24 -14.87 22.08 12.26
N LEU A 25 -16.18 22.32 12.40
CA LEU A 25 -17.17 21.98 11.37
C LEU A 25 -16.94 22.72 10.05
N ALA A 26 -16.66 24.03 10.12
CA ALA A 26 -16.38 24.83 8.93
C ALA A 26 -15.07 24.39 8.23
N ALA A 27 -14.00 24.15 8.99
CA ALA A 27 -12.72 23.66 8.48
C ALA A 27 -12.86 22.26 7.86
N THR A 28 -13.61 21.38 8.50
CA THR A 28 -13.95 20.05 7.98
C THR A 28 -14.69 20.12 6.66
N ALA A 29 -15.71 21.00 6.54
CA ALA A 29 -16.42 21.20 5.28
C ALA A 29 -15.48 21.66 4.16
N PHE A 30 -14.56 22.58 4.47
CA PHE A 30 -13.54 23.05 3.52
C PHE A 30 -12.62 21.91 3.06
N LEU A 31 -12.10 21.11 3.99
CA LEU A 31 -11.26 19.94 3.71
C LEU A 31 -11.98 18.87 2.89
N ASP A 32 -13.29 18.77 3.04
CA ASP A 32 -14.13 17.83 2.29
C ASP A 32 -14.53 18.35 0.90
N GLY A 33 -14.04 19.54 0.52
CA GLY A 33 -14.31 20.16 -0.77
C GLY A 33 -15.69 20.82 -0.86
N LYS A 34 -16.39 20.99 0.25
CA LYS A 34 -17.71 21.61 0.29
C LYS A 34 -17.61 23.14 0.37
N PRO A 35 -18.51 23.89 -0.30
CA PRO A 35 -19.55 23.40 -1.19
C PRO A 35 -18.96 22.93 -2.54
N ASP A 36 -19.50 21.86 -3.10
CA ASP A 36 -19.04 21.32 -4.39
C ASP A 36 -19.61 22.12 -5.58
N ARG A 37 -20.74 22.79 -5.38
CA ARG A 37 -21.49 23.51 -6.42
C ARG A 37 -22.06 24.83 -5.90
N ASN A 38 -22.22 25.79 -6.80
CA ASN A 38 -22.99 27.00 -6.61
C ASN A 38 -24.12 27.03 -7.66
N GLY A 39 -25.33 26.59 -7.28
CA GLY A 39 -26.37 26.29 -8.25
C GLY A 39 -25.94 25.18 -9.21
N LYS A 40 -25.82 25.50 -10.51
CA LYS A 40 -25.40 24.53 -11.55
C LYS A 40 -23.89 24.48 -11.79
N SER A 41 -23.12 25.47 -11.33
CA SER A 41 -21.66 25.52 -11.57
C SER A 41 -20.89 24.73 -10.52
N LYS A 42 -19.83 24.05 -10.93
CA LYS A 42 -18.86 23.39 -10.03
C LYS A 42 -17.94 24.46 -9.45
N ILE A 43 -17.73 24.44 -8.14
CA ILE A 43 -16.81 25.38 -7.48
C ILE A 43 -15.38 24.84 -7.60
N THR A 44 -14.47 25.70 -8.02
CA THR A 44 -13.04 25.42 -8.13
C THR A 44 -12.36 25.37 -6.75
N ALA A 45 -11.17 24.77 -6.68
CA ALA A 45 -10.40 24.78 -5.44
C ALA A 45 -10.04 26.22 -5.01
N THR A 46 -9.62 27.07 -5.95
CA THR A 46 -9.27 28.47 -5.69
C THR A 46 -10.45 29.27 -5.12
N GLU A 47 -11.65 29.10 -5.65
CA GLU A 47 -12.86 29.76 -5.13
C GLU A 47 -13.18 29.29 -3.71
N ARG A 48 -13.01 28.00 -3.40
CA ARG A 48 -13.19 27.48 -2.03
C ARG A 48 -12.17 28.07 -1.06
N HIS A 49 -10.91 28.17 -1.48
CA HIS A 49 -9.88 28.84 -0.68
C HIS A 49 -10.26 30.30 -0.41
N ALA A 50 -10.65 31.04 -1.46
CA ALA A 50 -11.08 32.43 -1.31
C ALA A 50 -12.24 32.56 -0.31
N ALA A 51 -13.27 31.73 -0.44
CA ALA A 51 -14.44 31.79 0.44
C ALA A 51 -14.15 31.37 1.89
N PHE A 52 -13.27 30.38 2.12
CA PHE A 52 -12.93 29.93 3.47
C PHE A 52 -12.03 30.94 4.18
N TRP A 53 -10.90 31.31 3.57
CA TRP A 53 -9.91 32.19 4.21
C TRP A 53 -10.37 33.63 4.37
N SER A 54 -11.39 34.07 3.61
CA SER A 54 -12.03 35.38 3.80
C SER A 54 -13.14 35.40 4.86
N ALA A 55 -13.48 34.28 5.49
CA ALA A 55 -14.55 34.22 6.49
C ALA A 55 -14.18 35.03 7.74
N SER A 56 -15.09 35.86 8.23
CA SER A 56 -14.80 36.83 9.30
C SER A 56 -14.51 36.16 10.63
N PHE A 57 -15.19 35.04 10.92
CA PHE A 57 -15.01 34.34 12.18
C PHE A 57 -13.56 33.88 12.42
N LEU A 58 -12.79 33.58 11.37
CA LEU A 58 -11.42 33.08 11.48
C LEU A 58 -10.49 34.03 12.24
N GLN A 59 -10.70 35.34 12.11
CA GLN A 59 -9.90 36.37 12.78
C GLN A 59 -10.22 36.50 14.28
N GLY A 60 -11.40 36.02 14.70
CA GLY A 60 -11.85 36.06 16.09
C GLY A 60 -11.58 34.77 16.86
N LEU A 61 -11.06 33.72 16.20
CA LEU A 61 -10.89 32.42 16.83
C LEU A 61 -9.80 32.44 17.93
N PRO A 62 -10.04 31.76 19.06
CA PRO A 62 -9.04 31.63 20.12
C PRO A 62 -7.91 30.67 19.72
N LYS A 63 -6.80 30.71 20.46
CA LYS A 63 -5.62 29.84 20.25
C LYS A 63 -6.02 28.36 20.21
N GLU A 64 -6.93 27.95 21.08
CA GLU A 64 -7.39 26.58 21.23
C GLU A 64 -8.14 26.06 19.99
N ALA A 65 -8.80 26.95 19.22
CA ALA A 65 -9.40 26.56 17.96
C ALA A 65 -8.31 26.27 16.92
N TRP A 66 -7.31 27.15 16.80
CA TRP A 66 -6.20 26.98 15.84
C TRP A 66 -5.32 25.76 16.12
N THR A 67 -5.31 25.21 17.34
CA THR A 67 -4.57 23.99 17.65
C THR A 67 -5.32 22.71 17.23
N GLN A 68 -6.61 22.79 16.87
CA GLN A 68 -7.40 21.66 16.38
C GLN A 68 -6.86 21.11 15.06
N GLU A 69 -6.96 19.79 14.91
CA GLU A 69 -6.43 19.09 13.74
C GLU A 69 -7.04 19.59 12.42
N SER A 70 -8.34 19.84 12.36
CA SER A 70 -9.04 20.30 11.15
C SER A 70 -8.51 21.65 10.64
N LEU A 71 -8.27 22.62 11.54
CA LEU A 71 -7.73 23.92 11.19
C LEU A 71 -6.25 23.85 10.79
N VAL A 72 -5.44 23.01 11.47
CA VAL A 72 -4.06 22.75 11.05
C VAL A 72 -4.01 22.12 9.66
N LEU A 73 -4.86 21.13 9.38
CA LEU A 73 -4.97 20.50 8.07
C LEU A 73 -5.49 21.47 7.01
N ALA A 74 -6.45 22.35 7.35
CA ALA A 74 -6.91 23.38 6.44
C ALA A 74 -5.76 24.33 6.06
N LEU A 75 -4.99 24.79 7.05
CA LEU A 75 -3.81 25.62 6.82
C LEU A 75 -2.74 24.87 6.02
N ALA A 76 -2.52 23.58 6.28
CA ALA A 76 -1.62 22.75 5.49
C ALA A 76 -2.09 22.64 4.03
N HIS A 77 -3.40 22.52 3.79
CA HIS A 77 -3.98 22.49 2.46
C HIS A 77 -3.78 23.83 1.71
N TYR A 78 -3.85 24.96 2.42
CA TYR A 78 -3.48 26.27 1.89
C TYR A 78 -1.98 26.37 1.57
N LEU A 79 -1.11 25.90 2.45
CA LEU A 79 0.34 25.92 2.26
C LEU A 79 0.82 24.93 1.19
N ARG A 80 0.03 23.91 0.85
CA ARG A 80 0.37 22.91 -0.18
C ARG A 80 0.13 23.42 -1.62
N GLN A 81 -0.58 24.52 -1.83
CA GLN A 81 -0.92 25.01 -3.18
C GLN A 81 -0.30 26.38 -3.46
N ASP A 82 -0.08 26.72 -4.73
CA ASP A 82 0.57 27.98 -5.13
C ASP A 82 -0.37 28.93 -5.90
N HIS A 83 -1.66 28.60 -6.02
CA HIS A 83 -2.63 29.30 -6.87
C HIS A 83 -3.45 30.39 -6.15
N PHE A 84 -3.58 30.30 -4.83
CA PHE A 84 -4.30 31.23 -3.99
C PHE A 84 -3.40 31.74 -2.87
N ALA A 85 -3.47 33.04 -2.56
CA ALA A 85 -2.68 33.67 -1.53
C ALA A 85 -3.53 34.51 -0.57
N PHE A 86 -3.27 34.32 0.72
CA PHE A 86 -3.86 35.09 1.81
C PHE A 86 -2.87 35.16 3.00
N PRO A 87 -1.66 35.74 2.82
CA PRO A 87 -0.58 35.71 3.81
C PRO A 87 -0.98 36.25 5.19
N ALA A 88 -1.96 37.17 5.24
CA ALA A 88 -2.46 37.75 6.48
C ALA A 88 -2.95 36.70 7.48
N ILE A 89 -3.57 35.58 7.03
CA ILE A 89 -3.97 34.52 7.96
C ILE A 89 -2.77 33.80 8.55
N VAL A 90 -1.70 33.61 7.78
CA VAL A 90 -0.47 32.95 8.26
C VAL A 90 0.16 33.78 9.37
N SER A 91 0.30 35.09 9.18
CA SER A 91 0.83 36.00 10.20
C SER A 91 -0.09 36.12 11.43
N HIS A 92 -1.40 36.12 11.22
CA HIS A 92 -2.38 36.13 12.31
C HIS A 92 -2.27 34.87 13.19
N VAL A 93 -2.28 33.69 12.57
CA VAL A 93 -2.17 32.41 13.28
C VAL A 93 -0.79 32.25 13.90
N ALA A 94 0.28 32.74 13.27
CA ALA A 94 1.63 32.72 13.85
C ALA A 94 1.71 33.49 15.18
N THR A 95 0.94 34.58 15.30
CA THR A 95 0.87 35.39 16.52
C THR A 95 0.09 34.68 17.64
N LEU A 96 -1.00 33.99 17.31
CA LEU A 96 -1.87 33.33 18.29
C LEU A 96 -1.43 31.90 18.66
N ALA A 97 -1.07 31.11 17.64
CA ALA A 97 -0.80 29.68 17.71
C ALA A 97 0.37 29.29 16.76
N PRO A 98 1.62 29.70 17.04
CA PRO A 98 2.77 29.45 16.17
C PRO A 98 2.98 27.97 15.82
N GLU A 99 2.73 27.07 16.78
CA GLU A 99 2.83 25.62 16.57
C GLU A 99 1.84 25.08 15.51
N ALA A 100 0.69 25.75 15.32
CA ALA A 100 -0.27 25.38 14.28
C ALA A 100 0.30 25.65 12.88
N VAL A 101 0.97 26.79 12.70
CA VAL A 101 1.63 27.14 11.44
C VAL A 101 2.81 26.21 11.16
N GLN A 102 3.64 25.91 12.17
CA GLN A 102 4.74 24.96 12.04
C GLN A 102 4.25 23.56 11.65
N ARG A 103 3.19 23.05 12.29
CA ARG A 103 2.60 21.76 11.91
C ARG A 103 2.01 21.80 10.50
N ALA A 104 1.30 22.87 10.16
CA ALA A 104 0.72 23.03 8.82
C ALA A 104 1.80 23.07 7.72
N ALA A 105 2.93 23.74 7.97
CA ALA A 105 4.05 23.80 7.03
C ALA A 105 4.74 22.42 6.87
N ARG A 106 4.87 21.64 7.96
CA ARG A 106 5.31 20.23 7.92
C ARG A 106 4.38 19.40 7.04
N TYR A 107 3.09 19.36 7.35
CA TYR A 107 2.09 18.57 6.62
C TYR A 107 1.88 19.03 5.16
N ALA A 108 2.17 20.29 4.84
CA ALA A 108 2.15 20.78 3.48
C ALA A 108 3.30 20.22 2.62
N GLY A 109 4.32 19.61 3.23
CA GLY A 109 5.50 19.09 2.55
C GLY A 109 6.44 20.20 2.08
N LEU A 110 6.42 21.37 2.72
CA LEU A 110 7.18 22.54 2.28
C LEU A 110 8.70 22.32 2.34
N VAL A 111 9.18 21.35 3.12
CA VAL A 111 10.61 21.05 3.26
C VAL A 111 11.28 20.73 1.91
N LEU A 112 10.57 20.04 1.00
CA LEU A 112 11.03 19.72 -0.36
C LEU A 112 10.50 20.71 -1.42
N ARG A 113 9.79 21.78 -1.01
CA ARG A 113 9.16 22.77 -1.89
C ARG A 113 9.47 24.20 -1.47
N GLN A 114 10.70 24.46 -1.08
CA GLN A 114 11.10 25.78 -0.57
C GLN A 114 11.13 26.88 -1.63
N ASP A 115 10.99 26.55 -2.92
CA ASP A 115 10.79 27.55 -3.97
C ASP A 115 9.33 28.05 -4.04
N SER A 116 8.40 27.38 -3.34
CA SER A 116 6.99 27.78 -3.27
C SER A 116 6.83 29.18 -2.65
N PRO A 117 5.93 30.02 -3.18
CA PRO A 117 5.56 31.26 -2.53
C PRO A 117 4.94 31.06 -1.14
N ARG A 118 4.39 29.86 -0.83
CA ARG A 118 3.85 29.54 0.50
C ARG A 118 4.96 29.37 1.54
N TRP A 119 6.11 28.82 1.16
CA TRP A 119 7.28 28.76 2.04
C TRP A 119 7.78 30.16 2.39
N LYS A 120 7.81 31.08 1.42
CA LYS A 120 8.23 32.48 1.65
C LYS A 120 7.38 33.18 2.71
N GLU A 121 6.06 32.91 2.75
CA GLU A 121 5.18 33.43 3.80
C GLU A 121 5.56 32.90 5.19
N VAL A 122 5.90 31.62 5.31
CA VAL A 122 6.31 31.00 6.59
C VAL A 122 7.71 31.47 7.00
N ALA A 123 8.65 31.55 6.06
CA ALA A 123 10.02 31.95 6.33
C ALA A 123 10.10 33.41 6.83
N ALA A 124 9.28 34.31 6.28
CA ALA A 124 9.20 35.70 6.72
C ALA A 124 8.73 35.87 8.19
N LEU A 125 8.12 34.84 8.78
CA LEU A 125 7.76 34.87 10.20
C LEU A 125 8.99 34.83 11.13
N ALA A 126 10.16 34.39 10.65
CA ALA A 126 11.38 34.43 11.45
C ALA A 126 11.78 35.87 11.81
N ASP A 127 11.45 36.85 10.98
CA ASP A 127 11.76 38.27 11.22
C ASP A 127 10.88 38.88 12.33
N THR A 128 9.64 38.39 12.46
CA THR A 128 8.63 38.95 13.37
C THR A 128 8.40 38.09 14.62
N HIS A 129 8.64 36.79 14.53
CA HIS A 129 8.48 35.79 15.60
C HIS A 129 9.73 34.89 15.71
N PRO A 130 10.94 35.45 15.91
CA PRO A 130 12.21 34.69 15.85
C PRO A 130 12.29 33.55 16.87
N ALA A 131 11.67 33.71 18.04
CA ALA A 131 11.64 32.67 19.08
C ALA A 131 10.92 31.38 18.63
N ASN A 132 9.96 31.48 17.70
CA ASN A 132 9.21 30.33 17.19
C ASN A 132 9.73 29.87 15.82
N PHE A 133 10.11 30.79 14.94
CA PHE A 133 10.41 30.44 13.55
C PHE A 133 11.90 30.49 13.19
N GLY A 134 12.77 31.03 14.06
CA GLY A 134 14.21 31.10 13.80
C GLY A 134 14.86 29.71 13.64
N GLU A 135 14.77 28.87 14.68
CA GLU A 135 15.23 27.47 14.62
C GLU A 135 14.51 26.70 13.51
N TYR A 136 13.20 26.91 13.37
CA TYR A 136 12.39 26.19 12.39
C TYR A 136 12.83 26.46 10.94
N VAL A 137 13.11 27.71 10.58
CA VAL A 137 13.65 28.08 9.25
C VAL A 137 15.06 27.52 9.06
N GLN A 138 15.89 27.47 10.11
CA GLN A 138 17.21 26.85 10.06
C GLN A 138 17.12 25.35 9.76
N ILE A 139 16.21 24.62 10.40
CA ILE A 139 15.97 23.19 10.14
C ILE A 139 15.59 22.96 8.67
N PHE A 140 14.70 23.78 8.11
CA PHE A 140 14.34 23.73 6.69
C PHE A 140 15.56 23.96 5.79
N GLY A 141 16.41 24.94 6.11
CA GLY A 141 17.64 25.21 5.37
C GLY A 141 18.59 24.02 5.34
N ILE A 142 18.80 23.37 6.48
CA ILE A 142 19.64 22.16 6.60
C ILE A 142 19.08 21.02 5.74
N LEU A 143 17.77 20.76 5.85
CA LEU A 143 17.12 19.69 5.07
C LEU A 143 17.13 19.99 3.56
N ARG A 144 16.97 21.26 3.15
CA ARG A 144 17.13 21.68 1.75
C ARG A 144 18.53 21.38 1.23
N GLN A 145 19.55 21.84 1.94
CA GLN A 145 20.94 21.68 1.53
C GLN A 145 21.31 20.19 1.43
N ALA A 146 20.91 19.41 2.43
CA ALA A 146 21.12 17.97 2.46
C ALA A 146 20.45 17.27 1.27
N HIS A 147 19.24 17.69 0.90
CA HIS A 147 18.54 17.19 -0.30
C HIS A 147 19.26 17.59 -1.59
N GLU A 148 19.61 18.87 -1.75
CA GLU A 148 20.26 19.40 -2.96
C GLU A 148 21.60 18.72 -3.25
N VAL A 149 22.40 18.44 -2.21
CA VAL A 149 23.67 17.70 -2.36
C VAL A 149 23.43 16.31 -2.94
N ARG A 150 22.46 15.56 -2.39
CA ARG A 150 22.15 14.19 -2.84
C ARG A 150 21.54 14.17 -4.24
N VAL A 151 20.68 15.14 -4.56
CA VAL A 151 20.14 15.31 -5.92
C VAL A 151 21.26 15.60 -6.92
N ALA A 152 22.21 16.48 -6.55
CA ALA A 152 23.36 16.80 -7.40
C ALA A 152 24.28 15.58 -7.59
N GLU A 153 24.52 14.80 -6.55
CA GLU A 153 25.30 13.55 -6.60
C GLU A 153 24.64 12.50 -7.51
N VAL A 154 23.33 12.28 -7.39
CA VAL A 154 22.57 11.42 -8.30
C VAL A 154 22.65 11.94 -9.74
N ALA A 155 22.53 13.25 -9.95
CA ALA A 155 22.65 13.84 -11.28
C ALA A 155 24.05 13.64 -11.89
N GLN A 156 25.10 13.76 -11.08
CA GLN A 156 26.49 13.54 -11.48
C GLN A 156 26.74 12.07 -11.83
N THR A 157 26.32 11.14 -10.98
CA THR A 157 26.52 9.69 -11.17
C THR A 157 25.70 9.13 -12.34
N ARG A 158 24.62 9.80 -12.76
CA ARG A 158 23.89 9.50 -14.00
C ARG A 158 24.69 9.79 -15.28
N GLN A 159 25.62 10.75 -15.26
CA GLN A 159 26.27 11.25 -16.49
C GLN A 159 26.92 10.14 -17.33
N PRO A 160 27.75 9.23 -16.76
CA PRO A 160 28.41 8.17 -17.53
C PRO A 160 27.42 7.19 -18.20
N LEU A 161 26.20 7.11 -17.67
CA LEU A 161 25.16 6.15 -18.08
C LEU A 161 24.12 6.77 -19.03
N THR A 162 24.21 8.07 -19.32
CA THR A 162 23.22 8.81 -20.13
C THR A 162 22.97 8.16 -21.48
N ASN A 163 24.04 7.67 -22.13
CA ASN A 163 23.98 7.09 -23.48
C ASN A 163 23.48 5.64 -23.50
N LEU A 164 23.28 5.01 -22.34
CA LEU A 164 22.73 3.66 -22.29
C LEU A 164 21.24 3.66 -22.64
N THR A 165 20.82 2.59 -23.30
CA THR A 165 19.42 2.26 -23.52
C THR A 165 18.78 1.68 -22.25
N PRO A 166 17.44 1.68 -22.14
CA PRO A 166 16.74 1.01 -21.04
C PRO A 166 17.11 -0.47 -20.88
N LEU A 167 17.33 -1.21 -21.98
CA LEU A 167 17.74 -2.61 -21.93
C LEU A 167 19.15 -2.79 -21.33
N GLU A 168 20.09 -1.93 -21.71
CA GLU A 168 21.47 -2.00 -21.22
C GLU A 168 21.54 -1.66 -19.72
N LEU A 169 20.74 -0.69 -19.28
CA LEU A 169 20.64 -0.36 -17.85
C LEU A 169 19.99 -1.50 -17.04
N LEU A 170 18.99 -2.18 -17.60
CA LEU A 170 18.43 -3.39 -16.99
C LEU A 170 19.49 -4.49 -16.82
N ALA A 171 20.39 -4.66 -17.81
CA ALA A 171 21.47 -5.66 -17.75
C ALA A 171 22.36 -5.43 -16.53
N TYR A 172 22.75 -4.17 -16.29
CA TYR A 172 23.52 -3.80 -15.09
C TYR A 172 22.71 -3.95 -13.80
N ALA A 173 21.43 -3.58 -13.79
CA ALA A 173 20.56 -3.81 -12.63
C ALA A 173 20.48 -5.30 -12.25
N SER A 174 20.49 -6.19 -13.25
CA SER A 174 20.43 -7.63 -13.02
C SER A 174 21.75 -8.21 -12.55
N LEU A 175 22.89 -7.77 -13.11
CA LEU A 175 24.21 -8.12 -12.58
C LEU A 175 24.35 -7.68 -11.12
N TYR A 176 23.97 -6.44 -10.82
CA TYR A 176 24.00 -5.88 -9.47
C TYR A 176 23.13 -6.69 -8.51
N ALA A 177 21.91 -7.06 -8.90
CA ALA A 177 21.01 -7.82 -8.04
C ALA A 177 21.59 -9.20 -7.66
N PHE A 178 22.16 -9.92 -8.63
CA PHE A 178 22.77 -11.22 -8.36
C PHE A 178 24.06 -11.10 -7.53
N GLU A 179 24.83 -10.02 -7.69
CA GLU A 179 26.03 -9.78 -6.89
C GLU A 179 25.72 -9.34 -5.46
N HIS A 180 24.79 -8.40 -5.26
CA HIS A 180 24.61 -7.70 -3.98
C HIS A 180 23.31 -8.04 -3.24
N LEU A 181 22.23 -8.40 -3.94
CA LEU A 181 20.92 -8.59 -3.30
C LEU A 181 20.62 -10.07 -3.02
N ILE A 182 20.85 -10.93 -4.01
CA ILE A 182 20.45 -12.34 -3.95
C ILE A 182 21.23 -13.14 -2.89
N PRO A 183 22.55 -12.99 -2.71
CA PRO A 183 23.28 -13.76 -1.70
C PRO A 183 22.71 -13.58 -0.28
N GLY A 184 22.48 -12.33 0.15
CA GLY A 184 21.91 -12.03 1.48
C GLY A 184 20.48 -12.55 1.67
N LEU A 185 19.64 -12.46 0.62
CA LEU A 185 18.28 -13.00 0.64
C LEU A 185 18.25 -14.53 0.81
N LEU A 186 19.15 -15.25 0.13
CA LEU A 186 19.20 -16.71 0.19
C LEU A 186 19.84 -17.24 1.48
N GLU A 187 20.68 -16.45 2.14
CA GLU A 187 21.31 -16.80 3.41
C GLU A 187 20.46 -16.40 4.63
N GLY A 188 19.37 -15.65 4.42
CA GLY A 188 18.54 -15.12 5.51
C GLY A 188 19.29 -14.14 6.41
N ALA A 189 20.41 -13.58 5.92
CA ALA A 189 21.31 -12.72 6.66
C ALA A 189 21.02 -11.26 6.30
N GLN A 190 20.46 -10.49 7.24
CA GLN A 190 20.57 -9.03 7.18
C GLN A 190 21.82 -8.62 7.95
N VAL A 191 22.77 -7.99 7.26
CA VAL A 191 23.96 -7.40 7.89
C VAL A 191 23.54 -6.04 8.50
N PRO A 192 23.75 -5.81 9.81
CA PRO A 192 23.43 -4.53 10.42
C PRO A 192 24.22 -3.38 9.77
N GLY A 193 23.53 -2.39 9.22
CA GLY A 193 24.14 -1.20 8.61
C GLY A 193 24.15 -1.18 7.07
N GLU A 194 23.80 -2.29 6.41
CA GLU A 194 23.58 -2.29 4.96
C GLU A 194 22.14 -1.85 4.61
N PRO A 195 21.91 -1.21 3.44
CA PRO A 195 20.58 -0.89 2.97
C PRO A 195 19.71 -2.15 2.90
N ASN A 196 18.45 -2.06 3.33
CA ASN A 196 17.54 -3.18 3.16
C ASN A 196 17.30 -3.40 1.65
N VAL A 197 17.11 -4.65 1.23
CA VAL A 197 16.85 -5.04 -0.16
C VAL A 197 15.72 -4.22 -0.80
N GLU A 198 14.69 -3.88 -0.02
CA GLU A 198 13.58 -3.03 -0.49
C GLU A 198 14.02 -1.59 -0.84
N GLU A 199 14.98 -1.02 -0.11
CA GLU A 199 15.51 0.33 -0.38
C GLU A 199 16.30 0.34 -1.68
N THR A 200 17.16 -0.65 -1.88
CA THR A 200 17.93 -0.83 -3.10
C THR A 200 17.04 -1.14 -4.30
N TRP A 201 16.00 -1.96 -4.10
CA TRP A 201 14.98 -2.18 -5.13
C TRP A 201 14.32 -0.87 -5.54
N SER A 202 13.85 -0.05 -4.58
CA SER A 202 13.24 1.23 -4.91
C SER A 202 14.20 2.17 -5.63
N ALA A 203 15.49 2.15 -5.30
CA ALA A 203 16.50 2.94 -6.00
C ALA A 203 16.62 2.50 -7.47
N ILE A 204 16.66 1.19 -7.74
CA ILE A 204 16.66 0.65 -9.11
C ILE A 204 15.39 1.07 -9.86
N GLU A 205 14.21 1.05 -9.22
CA GLU A 205 12.96 1.54 -9.84
C GLU A 205 13.05 3.01 -10.26
N ASP A 206 13.61 3.87 -9.43
CA ASP A 206 13.77 5.30 -9.72
C ASP A 206 14.83 5.58 -10.80
N ILE A 207 15.91 4.80 -10.82
CA ILE A 207 16.91 4.81 -11.89
C ILE A 207 16.28 4.41 -13.23
N MET A 208 15.49 3.34 -13.26
CA MET A 208 14.80 2.93 -14.48
C MET A 208 13.78 3.97 -14.94
N ALA A 209 13.06 4.59 -14.01
CA ALA A 209 12.13 5.66 -14.37
C ALA A 209 12.84 6.90 -14.92
N TRP A 210 13.99 7.28 -14.37
CA TRP A 210 14.84 8.32 -14.97
C TRP A 210 15.22 7.96 -16.39
N LYS A 211 15.65 6.71 -16.62
CA LYS A 211 16.07 6.27 -17.95
C LYS A 211 14.90 6.28 -18.94
N LEU A 212 13.70 5.85 -18.54
CA LEU A 212 12.51 5.90 -19.37
C LEU A 212 12.04 7.34 -19.68
N ALA A 213 12.24 8.27 -18.75
CA ALA A 213 11.90 9.68 -18.94
C ALA A 213 12.89 10.44 -19.85
N THR A 214 14.03 9.84 -20.18
CA THR A 214 15.14 10.51 -20.89
C THR A 214 15.68 9.73 -22.09
N CYS A 215 15.21 8.49 -22.31
CA CYS A 215 15.66 7.69 -23.44
C CYS A 215 15.05 8.18 -24.76
N ASP A 216 15.75 7.94 -25.87
CA ASP A 216 15.12 7.99 -27.19
C ASP A 216 14.00 6.94 -27.27
N PRO A 217 12.74 7.31 -27.56
CA PRO A 217 11.64 6.35 -27.71
C PRO A 217 11.92 5.23 -28.73
N ALA A 218 12.78 5.47 -29.73
CA ALA A 218 13.18 4.44 -30.69
C ALA A 218 13.96 3.29 -30.03
N SER A 219 14.69 3.56 -28.93
CA SER A 219 15.44 2.54 -28.18
C SER A 219 14.57 1.47 -27.51
N LEU A 220 13.27 1.74 -27.33
CA LEU A 220 12.31 0.78 -26.79
C LEU A 220 11.71 -0.13 -27.86
N ARG A 221 11.96 0.12 -29.15
CA ARG A 221 11.47 -0.69 -30.29
C ARG A 221 12.48 -1.78 -30.66
N LEU A 222 12.68 -2.71 -29.74
CA LEU A 222 13.72 -3.73 -29.84
C LEU A 222 13.43 -4.80 -30.91
N ASN A 223 14.50 -5.32 -31.51
CA ASN A 223 14.49 -6.52 -32.35
C ASN A 223 15.62 -7.48 -31.94
N ASN A 224 15.63 -8.70 -32.47
CA ASN A 224 16.61 -9.72 -32.06
C ASN A 224 18.07 -9.26 -32.29
N SER A 225 18.34 -8.48 -33.34
CA SER A 225 19.68 -7.95 -33.60
C SER A 225 20.08 -6.91 -32.55
N THR A 226 19.20 -5.96 -32.21
CA THR A 226 19.52 -4.93 -31.21
C THR A 226 19.68 -5.53 -29.82
N ILE A 227 18.84 -6.51 -29.45
CA ILE A 227 18.97 -7.24 -28.19
C ILE A 227 20.31 -7.99 -28.14
N GLY A 228 20.64 -8.73 -29.20
CA GLY A 228 21.90 -9.46 -29.30
C GLY A 228 23.13 -8.55 -29.19
N THR A 229 23.13 -7.40 -29.88
CA THR A 229 24.23 -6.43 -29.80
C THR A 229 24.35 -5.82 -28.40
N SER A 230 23.26 -5.37 -27.79
CA SER A 230 23.31 -4.75 -26.45
C SER A 230 23.75 -5.76 -25.40
N LEU A 231 23.16 -6.96 -25.34
CA LEU A 231 23.56 -7.98 -24.35
C LEU A 231 24.95 -8.55 -24.64
N GLY A 232 25.32 -8.71 -25.92
CA GLY A 232 26.66 -9.13 -26.32
C GLY A 232 27.75 -8.14 -25.90
N THR A 233 27.42 -6.85 -25.83
CA THR A 233 28.36 -5.79 -25.41
C THR A 233 28.39 -5.60 -23.89
N HIS A 234 27.22 -5.59 -23.25
CA HIS A 234 27.07 -5.14 -21.87
C HIS A 234 26.93 -6.26 -20.84
N LEU A 235 26.53 -7.47 -21.25
CA LEU A 235 26.29 -8.60 -20.34
C LEU A 235 27.23 -9.78 -20.61
N SER A 236 27.33 -10.22 -21.87
CA SER A 236 28.07 -11.42 -22.25
C SER A 236 29.52 -11.44 -21.78
N PRO A 237 30.31 -10.34 -21.84
CA PRO A 237 31.71 -10.39 -21.40
C PRO A 237 31.88 -10.68 -19.91
N PHE A 238 30.91 -10.28 -19.06
CA PHE A 238 30.93 -10.60 -17.63
C PHE A 238 30.70 -12.10 -17.38
N LEU A 239 29.79 -12.71 -18.15
CA LEU A 239 29.38 -14.11 -17.98
C LEU A 239 30.36 -15.09 -18.66
N PHE A 240 30.91 -14.68 -19.79
CA PHE A 240 31.77 -15.49 -20.65
C PHE A 240 33.05 -14.73 -20.99
N PRO A 241 33.95 -14.54 -20.02
CA PRO A 241 35.19 -13.81 -20.26
C PRO A 241 36.06 -14.54 -21.30
N SER A 242 36.52 -13.81 -22.31
CA SER A 242 37.40 -14.31 -23.37
C SER A 242 38.65 -13.43 -23.50
N ARG A 243 39.80 -14.03 -23.79
CA ARG A 243 41.05 -13.30 -24.02
C ARG A 243 41.07 -12.54 -25.35
N GLU A 244 40.34 -13.03 -26.34
CA GLU A 244 40.28 -12.47 -27.70
C GLU A 244 39.03 -11.60 -27.91
N GLY A 245 38.05 -11.70 -27.01
CA GLY A 245 36.82 -10.91 -27.04
C GLY A 245 36.95 -9.54 -26.35
N PRO A 246 35.93 -8.67 -26.49
CA PRO A 246 35.90 -7.41 -25.75
C PRO A 246 35.85 -7.68 -24.23
N PRO A 247 36.59 -6.91 -23.42
CA PRO A 247 36.54 -7.06 -21.97
C PRO A 247 35.19 -6.58 -21.39
N PRO A 248 34.82 -7.04 -20.18
CA PRO A 248 33.69 -6.48 -19.44
C PRO A 248 33.76 -4.96 -19.30
N ARG A 249 32.62 -4.30 -19.49
CA ARG A 249 32.44 -2.85 -19.28
C ARG A 249 32.36 -2.52 -17.78
N ASN A 250 33.44 -2.80 -17.07
CA ASN A 250 33.59 -2.54 -15.62
C ASN A 250 33.44 -1.05 -15.30
N ASP A 251 33.80 -0.17 -16.24
CA ASP A 251 33.60 1.29 -16.14
C ASP A 251 32.11 1.63 -15.96
N LEU A 252 31.25 1.04 -16.78
CA LEU A 252 29.80 1.28 -16.72
C LEU A 252 29.14 0.53 -15.57
N TYR A 253 29.60 -0.69 -15.25
CA TYR A 253 29.08 -1.42 -14.11
C TYR A 253 29.38 -0.70 -12.79
N SER A 254 30.62 -0.24 -12.60
CA SER A 254 30.99 0.56 -11.43
C SER A 254 30.19 1.87 -11.37
N ALA A 255 30.03 2.57 -12.49
CA ALA A 255 29.18 3.77 -12.52
C ALA A 255 27.71 3.47 -12.17
N PHE A 256 27.17 2.32 -12.59
CA PHE A 256 25.83 1.87 -12.21
C PHE A 256 25.75 1.58 -10.71
N SER A 257 26.70 0.85 -10.14
CA SER A 257 26.75 0.59 -8.69
C SER A 257 26.78 1.89 -7.89
N THR A 258 27.65 2.83 -8.25
CA THR A 258 27.72 4.14 -7.59
C THR A 258 26.42 4.93 -7.73
N LEU A 259 25.74 4.84 -8.87
CA LEU A 259 24.42 5.45 -9.04
C LEU A 259 23.37 4.79 -8.12
N VAL A 260 23.40 3.47 -7.94
CA VAL A 260 22.52 2.78 -7.00
C VAL A 260 22.74 3.30 -5.58
N ASP A 261 23.99 3.39 -5.13
CA ASP A 261 24.31 3.90 -3.79
C ASP A 261 23.84 5.35 -3.59
N ALA A 262 24.12 6.24 -4.56
CA ALA A 262 23.67 7.64 -4.51
C ALA A 262 22.13 7.75 -4.50
N GLN A 263 21.44 6.90 -5.27
CA GLN A 263 19.98 6.89 -5.31
C GLN A 263 19.37 6.29 -4.04
N VAL A 264 19.98 5.27 -3.43
CA VAL A 264 19.61 4.75 -2.12
C VAL A 264 19.74 5.83 -1.06
N GLU A 265 20.85 6.58 -1.04
CA GLU A 265 21.06 7.67 -0.08
C GLU A 265 20.04 8.81 -0.27
N LEU A 266 19.73 9.19 -1.51
CA LEU A 266 18.67 10.16 -1.79
C LEU A 266 17.30 9.67 -1.30
N ASN A 267 16.94 8.42 -1.61
CA ASN A 267 15.66 7.84 -1.22
C ASN A 267 15.55 7.72 0.32
N SER A 268 16.61 7.28 0.98
CA SER A 268 16.72 7.18 2.43
C SER A 268 16.59 8.55 3.10
N PHE A 269 17.25 9.58 2.57
CA PHE A 269 17.08 10.95 3.08
C PHE A 269 15.63 11.44 2.92
N VAL A 270 15.02 11.21 1.76
CA VAL A 270 13.63 11.61 1.52
C VAL A 270 12.70 10.93 2.53
N ILE A 271 12.83 9.63 2.76
CA ILE A 271 11.94 8.87 3.65
C ILE A 271 12.25 9.18 5.13
N ARG A 272 13.50 8.99 5.55
CA ARG A 272 13.92 9.01 6.96
C ARG A 272 14.15 10.41 7.52
N SER A 273 14.28 11.42 6.66
CA SER A 273 14.46 12.81 7.10
C SER A 273 13.32 13.71 6.63
N ALA A 274 13.10 13.84 5.32
CA ALA A 274 12.11 14.80 4.81
C ALA A 274 10.66 14.37 5.11
N GLU A 275 10.29 13.14 4.79
CA GLU A 275 8.94 12.60 5.06
C GLU A 275 8.73 12.37 6.56
N ALA A 276 9.72 11.88 7.29
CA ALA A 276 9.66 11.81 8.76
C ALA A 276 9.42 13.18 9.37
N PHE A 277 10.20 14.20 8.99
CA PHE A 277 9.97 15.57 9.44
C PHE A 277 8.55 16.06 9.09
N CYS A 278 8.04 15.73 7.91
CA CYS A 278 6.74 16.22 7.45
C CYS A 278 5.53 15.52 8.04
N TYR A 279 5.58 14.20 8.23
CA TYR A 279 4.40 13.35 8.41
C TYR A 279 4.50 12.40 9.61
N ASP A 280 5.66 12.30 10.24
CA ASP A 280 5.82 11.54 11.48
C ASP A 280 5.69 12.49 12.68
N ASP A 281 4.56 12.40 13.38
CA ASP A 281 4.30 13.19 14.59
C ASP A 281 4.88 12.56 15.85
N THR A 282 5.45 11.35 15.74
CA THR A 282 6.08 10.64 16.86
C THR A 282 7.51 11.08 17.12
N VAL A 283 8.11 11.84 16.19
CA VAL A 283 9.46 12.39 16.32
C VAL A 283 9.44 13.92 16.28
N ARG A 284 10.48 14.53 16.86
CA ARG A 284 10.74 15.97 16.77
C ARG A 284 12.18 16.21 16.33
N PHE A 285 12.33 17.15 15.40
CA PHE A 285 13.61 17.69 14.97
C PHE A 285 13.90 18.99 15.73
N PHE A 286 15.13 19.18 16.18
CA PHE A 286 15.58 20.41 16.87
C PHE A 286 17.10 20.62 16.68
N MET A 287 17.59 21.80 17.00
CA MET A 287 19.02 22.11 16.89
C MET A 287 19.74 21.89 18.22
N LEU A 288 20.80 21.07 18.20
CA LEU A 288 21.78 20.97 19.27
C LEU A 288 23.08 21.67 18.82
N GLY A 289 23.18 22.97 19.09
CA GLY A 289 24.22 23.81 18.52
C GLY A 289 24.04 23.95 17.01
N GLU A 290 25.02 23.50 16.23
CA GLU A 290 24.96 23.50 14.75
C GLU A 290 24.45 22.17 14.17
N ARG A 291 24.11 21.19 15.01
CA ARG A 291 23.67 19.86 14.57
C ARG A 291 22.15 19.73 14.66
N LEU A 292 21.58 19.11 13.64
CA LEU A 292 20.18 18.70 13.63
C LEU A 292 20.05 17.35 14.34
N GLU A 293 19.26 17.30 15.40
CA GLU A 293 19.00 16.09 16.17
C GLU A 293 17.53 15.69 16.07
N ILE A 294 17.27 14.39 16.16
CA ILE A 294 15.92 13.81 16.17
C ILE A 294 15.69 13.13 17.52
N VAL A 295 14.59 13.48 18.18
CA VAL A 295 14.15 12.82 19.42
C VAL A 295 12.78 12.23 19.26
N GLU A 296 12.56 11.09 19.91
CA GLU A 296 11.24 10.49 20.06
C GLU A 296 10.38 11.37 20.98
N LYS A 297 9.17 11.66 20.52
CA LYS A 297 8.14 12.44 21.23
C LYS A 297 6.97 11.56 21.66
N ASP A 298 6.66 10.50 20.91
CA ASP A 298 5.56 9.58 21.19
C ASP A 298 5.98 8.12 21.01
N ALA A 299 6.49 7.54 22.10
CA ALA A 299 6.86 6.12 22.14
C ALA A 299 5.66 5.18 21.92
N THR A 300 4.43 5.62 22.24
CA THR A 300 3.22 4.79 22.03
C THR A 300 2.90 4.71 20.54
N GLY A 301 2.95 5.84 19.82
CA GLY A 301 2.76 5.88 18.38
C GLY A 301 3.80 5.06 17.61
N ILE A 302 5.06 5.06 18.06
CA ILE A 302 6.13 4.21 17.49
C ILE A 302 5.81 2.72 17.72
N ALA A 303 5.46 2.35 18.95
CA ALA A 303 5.09 0.97 19.27
C ALA A 303 3.84 0.50 18.48
N ASP A 304 2.85 1.37 18.30
CA ASP A 304 1.66 1.11 17.50
C ASP A 304 2.01 0.84 16.03
N TRP A 305 2.92 1.63 15.44
CA TRP A 305 3.40 1.43 14.08
C TRP A 305 4.07 0.05 13.90
N HIS A 306 4.98 -0.32 14.81
CA HIS A 306 5.62 -1.63 14.77
C HIS A 306 4.61 -2.77 14.93
N ARG A 307 3.67 -2.63 15.87
CA ARG A 307 2.60 -3.61 16.08
C ARG A 307 1.75 -3.82 14.81
N ASP A 308 1.40 -2.74 14.11
CA ASP A 308 0.63 -2.86 12.86
C ASP A 308 1.44 -3.57 11.76
N GLY A 309 2.76 -3.37 11.71
CA GLY A 309 3.68 -4.11 10.84
C GLY A 309 3.76 -5.61 11.17
N ASP A 310 3.81 -5.95 12.46
CA ASP A 310 3.80 -7.35 12.91
C ASP A 310 2.47 -8.04 12.57
N LYS A 311 1.34 -7.34 12.74
CA LYS A 311 0.02 -7.83 12.32
C LYS A 311 -0.02 -8.12 10.82
N LEU A 312 0.50 -7.22 9.98
CA LEU A 312 0.57 -7.44 8.53
C LEU A 312 1.37 -8.70 8.17
N THR A 313 2.50 -8.90 8.85
CA THR A 313 3.34 -10.08 8.65
C THR A 313 2.59 -11.38 8.99
N ARG A 314 1.84 -11.39 10.10
CA ARG A 314 1.00 -12.54 10.50
C ARG A 314 -0.17 -12.78 9.55
N LEU A 315 -0.71 -11.74 8.92
CA LEU A 315 -1.76 -11.90 7.90
C LEU A 315 -1.25 -12.65 6.65
N HIS A 316 0.00 -12.43 6.22
CA HIS A 316 0.58 -13.22 5.13
C HIS A 316 0.61 -14.72 5.48
N GLN A 317 0.93 -15.06 6.74
CA GLN A 317 0.93 -16.43 7.22
C GLN A 317 -0.48 -17.02 7.24
N TYR A 318 -1.44 -16.27 7.79
CA TYR A 318 -2.85 -16.67 7.85
C TYR A 318 -3.39 -17.06 6.47
N TRP A 319 -3.16 -16.22 5.46
CA TRP A 319 -3.65 -16.49 4.11
C TRP A 319 -2.96 -17.69 3.45
N LEU A 320 -1.69 -17.96 3.74
CA LEU A 320 -1.03 -19.18 3.27
C LEU A 320 -1.68 -20.43 3.86
N TYR A 321 -1.89 -20.48 5.18
CA TYR A 321 -2.55 -21.62 5.84
C TYR A 321 -3.96 -21.86 5.29
N ARG A 322 -4.71 -20.78 5.04
CA ARG A 322 -6.02 -20.83 4.37
C ARG A 322 -5.94 -21.42 2.97
N GLY A 323 -4.98 -20.95 2.17
CA GLY A 323 -4.72 -21.48 0.84
C GLY A 323 -4.40 -22.97 0.84
N MET A 324 -3.52 -23.41 1.74
CA MET A 324 -3.19 -24.84 1.93
C MET A 324 -4.44 -25.66 2.29
N ALA A 325 -5.23 -25.19 3.27
CA ALA A 325 -6.43 -25.89 3.71
C ALA A 325 -7.47 -26.05 2.59
N VAL A 326 -7.57 -25.08 1.69
CA VAL A 326 -8.49 -25.15 0.53
C VAL A 326 -7.96 -26.02 -0.58
N LEU A 327 -6.65 -25.94 -0.86
CA LEU A 327 -6.00 -26.82 -1.84
C LEU A 327 -6.21 -28.29 -1.46
N MET A 328 -5.97 -28.64 -0.20
CA MET A 328 -6.15 -30.01 0.30
C MET A 328 -7.60 -30.51 0.23
N LYS A 329 -8.58 -29.61 0.15
CA LYS A 329 -10.00 -29.94 0.00
C LYS A 329 -10.48 -29.92 -1.45
N SER A 330 -9.60 -29.64 -2.42
CA SER A 330 -9.92 -29.55 -3.84
C SER A 330 -9.15 -30.60 -4.65
N PRO A 331 -9.68 -31.84 -4.78
CA PRO A 331 -9.06 -32.89 -5.58
C PRO A 331 -8.79 -32.46 -7.03
N ASP A 332 -9.73 -31.73 -7.64
CA ASP A 332 -9.61 -31.26 -9.01
C ASP A 332 -8.45 -30.27 -9.19
N THR A 333 -8.25 -29.36 -8.23
CA THR A 333 -7.12 -28.43 -8.27
C THR A 333 -5.80 -29.14 -8.01
N LEU A 334 -5.76 -30.06 -7.04
CA LEU A 334 -4.58 -30.87 -6.75
C LEU A 334 -4.17 -31.71 -7.96
N ALA A 335 -5.12 -32.23 -8.74
CA ALA A 335 -4.84 -32.98 -9.96
C ALA A 335 -4.18 -32.14 -11.06
N LEU A 336 -4.26 -30.80 -11.00
CA LEU A 336 -3.56 -29.90 -11.92
C LEU A 336 -2.09 -29.67 -11.54
N VAL A 337 -1.68 -30.08 -10.35
CA VAL A 337 -0.30 -29.93 -9.88
C VAL A 337 0.58 -30.92 -10.65
N GLY A 338 1.50 -30.39 -11.46
CA GLY A 338 2.44 -31.19 -12.22
C GLY A 338 3.37 -31.99 -11.29
N PRO A 339 3.76 -33.23 -11.67
CA PRO A 339 4.67 -34.05 -10.87
C PRO A 339 6.12 -33.52 -10.88
N GLU A 340 6.47 -32.73 -11.89
CA GLU A 340 7.74 -32.01 -11.98
C GLU A 340 7.77 -30.87 -10.95
N HIS A 341 8.86 -30.72 -10.19
CA HIS A 341 8.97 -29.75 -9.09
C HIS A 341 7.76 -29.75 -8.13
N LEU A 342 7.26 -30.95 -7.77
CA LEU A 342 6.00 -31.14 -7.04
C LEU A 342 5.87 -30.22 -5.81
N GLU A 343 6.91 -30.12 -4.98
CA GLU A 343 6.88 -29.30 -3.76
C GLU A 343 6.72 -27.81 -4.07
N ALA A 344 7.53 -27.28 -4.99
CA ALA A 344 7.45 -25.87 -5.40
C ALA A 344 6.10 -25.54 -6.05
N ASN A 345 5.57 -26.46 -6.86
CA ASN A 345 4.25 -26.31 -7.46
C ASN A 345 3.14 -26.35 -6.41
N LEU A 346 3.18 -27.28 -5.45
CA LEU A 346 2.21 -27.30 -4.33
C LEU A 346 2.21 -25.97 -3.56
N GLN A 347 3.39 -25.41 -3.29
CA GLN A 347 3.51 -24.09 -2.65
C GLN A 347 2.92 -22.98 -3.51
N ALA A 348 3.20 -22.97 -4.83
CA ALA A 348 2.65 -21.99 -5.75
C ALA A 348 1.12 -22.03 -5.79
N PHE A 349 0.52 -23.23 -5.85
CA PHE A 349 -0.93 -23.40 -5.80
C PHE A 349 -1.52 -22.95 -4.47
N ALA A 350 -0.88 -23.29 -3.33
CA ALA A 350 -1.34 -22.86 -2.02
C ALA A 350 -1.30 -21.33 -1.86
N LYS A 351 -0.21 -20.68 -2.28
CA LYS A 351 -0.08 -19.21 -2.28
C LYS A 351 -1.11 -18.54 -3.18
N ALA A 352 -1.32 -19.06 -4.38
CA ALA A 352 -2.32 -18.56 -5.31
C ALA A 352 -3.75 -18.69 -4.75
N MET A 353 -4.07 -19.82 -4.11
CA MET A 353 -5.36 -20.03 -3.46
C MET A 353 -5.55 -19.11 -2.25
N GLY A 354 -4.54 -18.95 -1.40
CA GLY A 354 -4.58 -18.04 -0.26
C GLY A 354 -4.82 -16.59 -0.68
N THR A 355 -4.04 -16.12 -1.65
CA THR A 355 -4.20 -14.77 -2.23
C THR A 355 -5.55 -14.61 -2.91
N TRP A 356 -6.02 -15.64 -3.61
CA TRP A 356 -7.35 -15.61 -4.23
C TRP A 356 -8.45 -15.46 -3.19
N GLN A 357 -8.40 -16.23 -2.10
CA GLN A 357 -9.34 -16.09 -0.98
C GLN A 357 -9.27 -14.70 -0.36
N GLN A 358 -8.07 -14.14 -0.18
CA GLN A 358 -7.91 -12.77 0.33
C GLN A 358 -8.58 -11.74 -0.60
N LEU A 359 -8.29 -11.77 -1.91
CA LEU A 359 -8.88 -10.85 -2.89
C LEU A 359 -10.41 -10.96 -2.92
N GLN A 360 -10.92 -12.18 -2.82
CA GLN A 360 -12.34 -12.46 -2.77
C GLN A 360 -13.00 -11.92 -1.49
N GLU A 361 -12.45 -12.26 -0.33
CA GLU A 361 -13.10 -12.05 0.97
C GLU A 361 -12.85 -10.66 1.54
N VAL A 362 -11.66 -10.09 1.34
CA VAL A 362 -11.26 -8.77 1.84
C VAL A 362 -11.56 -7.68 0.83
N TYR A 363 -11.33 -7.95 -0.46
CA TYR A 363 -11.45 -6.96 -1.52
C TYR A 363 -12.68 -7.17 -2.41
N GLY A 364 -13.51 -8.18 -2.18
CA GLY A 364 -14.75 -8.37 -2.94
C GLY A 364 -14.52 -8.60 -4.44
N LEU A 365 -13.36 -9.13 -4.84
CA LEU A 365 -13.05 -9.38 -6.24
C LEU A 365 -13.94 -10.51 -6.79
N ALA A 366 -14.42 -10.30 -8.01
CA ALA A 366 -15.06 -11.35 -8.79
C ALA A 366 -13.99 -12.29 -9.38
N GLU A 367 -14.41 -13.49 -9.79
CA GLU A 367 -13.55 -14.47 -10.46
C GLU A 367 -12.81 -13.88 -11.66
N HIS A 368 -13.48 -12.97 -12.36
CA HIS A 368 -12.94 -12.32 -13.52
C HIS A 368 -12.93 -10.81 -13.35
N VAL A 369 -11.85 -10.16 -13.80
CA VAL A 369 -11.74 -8.71 -13.87
C VAL A 369 -11.45 -8.24 -15.28
N GLN A 370 -11.92 -7.04 -15.62
CA GLN A 370 -11.55 -6.40 -16.87
C GLN A 370 -10.19 -5.70 -16.71
N THR A 371 -9.25 -6.00 -17.59
CA THR A 371 -7.95 -5.33 -17.67
C THR A 371 -8.10 -3.95 -18.33
N GLU A 372 -7.08 -3.10 -18.19
CA GLU A 372 -7.00 -1.82 -18.91
C GLU A 372 -7.02 -2.00 -20.44
N ALA A 373 -6.53 -3.15 -20.93
CA ALA A 373 -6.59 -3.53 -22.34
C ALA A 373 -7.98 -3.99 -22.79
N GLY A 374 -8.96 -4.03 -21.88
CA GLY A 374 -10.34 -4.46 -22.14
C GLY A 374 -10.54 -5.97 -22.12
N SER A 375 -9.48 -6.77 -21.98
CA SER A 375 -9.55 -8.22 -21.86
C SER A 375 -10.09 -8.64 -20.49
N LYS A 376 -10.79 -9.78 -20.42
CA LYS A 376 -11.32 -10.34 -19.18
C LYS A 376 -10.36 -11.43 -18.70
N VAL A 377 -9.77 -11.26 -17.53
CA VAL A 377 -8.80 -12.21 -16.95
C VAL A 377 -9.41 -12.94 -15.76
N ASP A 378 -9.20 -14.25 -15.69
CA ASP A 378 -9.45 -15.06 -14.49
C ASP A 378 -8.37 -14.74 -13.45
N VAL A 379 -8.80 -14.23 -12.29
CA VAL A 379 -7.89 -13.73 -11.25
C VAL A 379 -7.09 -14.88 -10.62
N PHE A 380 -7.72 -16.01 -10.32
CA PHE A 380 -7.03 -17.15 -9.73
C PHE A 380 -5.96 -17.71 -10.69
N ARG A 381 -6.30 -17.85 -11.97
CA ARG A 381 -5.34 -18.30 -12.99
C ARG A 381 -4.19 -17.31 -13.19
N SER A 382 -4.48 -16.02 -13.10
CA SER A 382 -3.47 -14.97 -13.14
C SER A 382 -2.50 -15.06 -11.94
N LEU A 383 -3.02 -15.29 -10.74
CA LEU A 383 -2.23 -15.51 -9.52
C LEU A 383 -1.39 -16.79 -9.62
N LEU A 384 -2.01 -17.89 -10.03
CA LEU A 384 -1.31 -19.17 -10.20
C LEU A 384 -0.17 -19.05 -11.21
N ALA A 385 -0.40 -18.37 -12.33
CA ALA A 385 0.64 -18.18 -13.34
C ALA A 385 1.86 -17.41 -12.80
N ILE A 386 1.66 -16.35 -12.00
CA ILE A 386 2.80 -15.63 -11.43
C ILE A 386 3.51 -16.45 -10.33
N GLU A 387 2.76 -17.20 -9.51
CA GLU A 387 3.36 -18.09 -8.50
C GLU A 387 4.15 -19.24 -9.13
N LEU A 388 3.68 -19.82 -10.22
CA LEU A 388 4.42 -20.82 -10.99
C LEU A 388 5.66 -20.22 -11.67
N MET A 389 5.61 -18.96 -12.13
CA MET A 389 6.81 -18.26 -12.58
C MET A 389 7.81 -18.04 -11.45
N THR A 390 7.34 -17.64 -10.26
CA THR A 390 8.17 -17.51 -9.06
C THR A 390 8.84 -18.83 -8.72
N ALA A 391 8.09 -19.94 -8.64
CA ALA A 391 8.63 -21.28 -8.41
C ALA A 391 9.70 -21.66 -9.44
N PHE A 392 9.41 -21.45 -10.74
CA PHE A 392 10.37 -21.69 -11.82
C PHE A 392 11.66 -20.87 -11.66
N PHE A 393 11.57 -19.58 -11.35
CA PHE A 393 12.77 -18.75 -11.18
C PHE A 393 13.56 -19.10 -9.92
N ILE A 394 12.90 -19.54 -8.84
CA ILE A 394 13.58 -20.05 -7.65
C ILE A 394 14.38 -21.31 -7.99
N GLU A 395 13.69 -22.34 -8.50
CA GLU A 395 14.25 -23.67 -8.77
C GLU A 395 15.35 -23.62 -9.84
N GLU A 396 15.15 -22.82 -10.87
CA GLU A 396 15.98 -22.93 -12.08
C GLU A 396 16.93 -21.74 -12.29
N PHE A 397 16.89 -20.73 -11.43
CA PHE A 397 17.85 -19.62 -11.46
C PHE A 397 18.52 -19.40 -10.11
N LEU A 398 17.74 -19.17 -9.05
CA LEU A 398 18.31 -18.76 -7.76
C LEU A 398 19.03 -19.90 -7.05
N LEU A 399 18.42 -21.08 -6.94
CA LEU A 399 19.07 -22.23 -6.29
C LEU A 399 20.34 -22.69 -7.05
N PRO A 400 20.33 -22.83 -8.39
CA PRO A 400 21.54 -23.18 -9.13
C PRO A 400 22.61 -22.07 -9.06
N TYR A 401 22.20 -20.80 -9.12
CA TYR A 401 23.11 -19.69 -8.91
C TYR A 401 23.80 -19.77 -7.55
N GLN A 402 23.05 -20.04 -6.49
CA GLN A 402 23.59 -20.17 -5.13
C GLN A 402 24.61 -21.30 -5.05
N GLU A 403 24.33 -22.44 -5.68
CA GLU A 403 25.25 -23.57 -5.70
C GLU A 403 26.54 -23.23 -6.44
N TYR A 404 26.45 -22.63 -7.63
CA TYR A 404 27.64 -22.17 -8.35
C TYR A 404 28.39 -21.06 -7.59
N LEU A 405 27.69 -20.18 -6.89
CA LEU A 405 28.31 -19.14 -6.07
C LEU A 405 29.13 -19.75 -4.93
N ARG A 406 28.58 -20.75 -4.22
CA ARG A 406 29.32 -21.50 -3.19
C ARG A 406 30.52 -22.25 -3.77
N GLN A 407 30.37 -22.81 -4.97
CA GLN A 407 31.43 -23.58 -5.63
C GLN A 407 32.60 -22.70 -6.10
N PHE A 408 32.31 -21.56 -6.71
CA PHE A 408 33.32 -20.74 -7.40
C PHE A 408 33.71 -19.46 -6.64
N GLY A 409 32.92 -19.03 -5.65
CA GLY A 409 33.17 -17.83 -4.86
C GLY A 409 33.14 -16.52 -5.67
N HIS A 410 32.56 -16.52 -6.87
CA HIS A 410 32.51 -15.35 -7.75
C HIS A 410 31.14 -15.23 -8.43
N PRO A 411 30.41 -14.12 -8.25
CA PRO A 411 29.03 -13.96 -8.71
C PRO A 411 28.89 -14.08 -10.23
N TRP A 412 29.78 -13.45 -11.00
CA TRP A 412 29.65 -13.49 -12.46
C TRP A 412 30.04 -14.84 -13.08
N LEU A 413 30.97 -15.58 -12.47
CA LEU A 413 31.26 -16.97 -12.88
C LEU A 413 30.07 -17.88 -12.60
N ALA A 414 29.43 -17.71 -11.44
CA ALA A 414 28.21 -18.44 -11.11
C ALA A 414 27.07 -18.17 -12.09
N LEU A 415 26.86 -16.90 -12.47
CA LEU A 415 25.92 -16.53 -13.54
C LEU A 415 26.34 -17.09 -14.91
N GLY A 416 27.63 -17.12 -15.22
CA GLY A 416 28.16 -17.72 -16.44
C GLY A 416 27.86 -19.22 -16.51
N CYS A 417 28.05 -19.95 -15.42
CA CYS A 417 27.70 -21.37 -15.30
C CYS A 417 26.19 -21.59 -15.48
N LEU A 418 25.36 -20.77 -14.82
CA LEU A 418 23.91 -20.82 -14.99
C LEU A 418 23.49 -20.56 -16.44
N ALA A 419 24.03 -19.52 -17.07
CA ALA A 419 23.74 -19.22 -18.47
C ALA A 419 24.20 -20.36 -19.40
N PHE A 420 25.38 -20.93 -19.17
CA PHE A 420 25.93 -22.03 -19.96
C PHE A 420 25.13 -23.34 -19.81
N SER A 421 24.63 -23.64 -18.61
CA SER A 421 23.78 -24.82 -18.40
C SER A 421 22.47 -24.72 -19.20
N GLY A 422 21.91 -23.51 -19.33
CA GLY A 422 20.78 -23.25 -20.21
C GLY A 422 21.08 -23.51 -21.68
N LEU A 423 22.25 -23.08 -22.16
CA LEU A 423 22.68 -23.26 -23.56
C LEU A 423 22.95 -24.73 -23.92
N THR A 424 23.39 -25.54 -22.95
CA THR A 424 23.67 -26.96 -23.15
C THR A 424 22.45 -27.86 -22.95
N HIS A 425 21.34 -27.31 -22.47
CA HIS A 425 20.05 -28.01 -22.42
C HIS A 425 19.56 -28.37 -23.83
N VAL A 426 18.91 -29.53 -24.00
CA VAL A 426 18.45 -30.06 -25.31
C VAL A 426 17.55 -29.07 -26.05
N GLU A 427 16.70 -28.36 -25.31
CA GLU A 427 15.78 -27.35 -25.85
C GLU A 427 16.38 -25.94 -25.97
N MET A 428 17.65 -25.74 -25.57
CA MET A 428 18.30 -24.43 -25.41
C MET A 428 17.46 -23.42 -24.61
N GLN A 429 17.73 -23.32 -23.31
CA GLN A 429 16.99 -22.44 -22.41
C GLN A 429 17.75 -21.14 -22.13
N ASN A 430 17.06 -20.00 -22.21
CA ASN A 430 17.63 -18.72 -21.80
C ASN A 430 17.72 -18.65 -20.27
N ARG A 431 18.93 -18.89 -19.74
CA ARG A 431 19.28 -18.82 -18.31
C ARG A 431 20.14 -17.59 -17.98
N LEU A 432 20.06 -16.53 -18.79
CA LEU A 432 20.72 -15.26 -18.50
C LEU A 432 20.05 -14.55 -17.32
N PRO A 433 20.76 -13.64 -16.61
CA PRO A 433 20.17 -12.84 -15.53
C PRO A 433 19.06 -11.86 -16.01
N ILE A 434 18.81 -11.79 -17.31
CA ILE A 434 17.62 -11.19 -17.93
C ILE A 434 17.06 -12.17 -18.95
N THR A 435 15.76 -12.40 -18.90
CA THR A 435 15.06 -13.24 -19.88
C THR A 435 14.13 -12.41 -20.74
N TRP A 436 13.94 -12.81 -21.99
CA TRP A 436 12.96 -12.19 -22.88
C TRP A 436 12.34 -13.20 -23.83
N SER A 437 11.16 -12.87 -24.34
CA SER A 437 10.45 -13.67 -25.35
C SER A 437 9.49 -12.79 -26.15
N ASP A 438 9.15 -13.20 -27.37
CA ASP A 438 8.00 -12.62 -28.08
C ASP A 438 6.71 -12.95 -27.30
N LYS A 439 5.72 -12.04 -27.33
CA LYS A 439 4.42 -12.25 -26.65
C LYS A 439 3.79 -13.60 -27.02
N THR A 440 3.78 -13.97 -28.30
CA THR A 440 3.23 -15.24 -28.79
C THR A 440 3.94 -16.46 -28.20
N ALA A 441 5.27 -16.43 -28.10
CA ALA A 441 6.03 -17.52 -27.50
C ALA A 441 5.74 -17.65 -26.00
N LYS A 442 5.60 -16.51 -25.31
CA LYS A 442 5.22 -16.50 -23.89
C LYS A 442 3.79 -17.04 -23.68
N ILE A 443 2.83 -16.66 -24.54
CA ILE A 443 1.46 -17.20 -24.54
C ILE A 443 1.50 -18.73 -24.67
N ALA A 444 2.26 -19.25 -25.64
CA ALA A 444 2.38 -20.69 -25.84
C ALA A 444 2.97 -21.39 -24.60
N LYS A 445 3.98 -20.79 -23.94
CA LYS A 445 4.62 -21.35 -22.75
C LYS A 445 3.68 -21.41 -21.53
N ILE A 446 2.79 -20.43 -21.36
CA ILE A 446 1.90 -20.37 -20.20
C ILE A 446 0.49 -20.91 -20.46
N LYS A 447 0.13 -21.19 -21.73
CA LYS A 447 -1.14 -21.81 -22.11
C LYS A 447 -1.46 -23.07 -21.27
N PRO A 448 -0.52 -24.00 -21.00
CA PRO A 448 -0.79 -25.16 -20.14
C PRO A 448 -1.28 -24.79 -18.73
N TRP A 449 -0.96 -23.61 -18.21
CA TRP A 449 -1.40 -23.17 -16.87
C TRP A 449 -2.86 -22.71 -16.84
N THR A 450 -3.46 -22.54 -18.02
CA THR A 450 -4.87 -22.15 -18.19
C THR A 450 -5.81 -23.35 -18.36
N VAL A 451 -5.30 -24.57 -18.16
CA VAL A 451 -6.08 -25.81 -18.28
C VAL A 451 -7.23 -25.83 -17.28
N SER A 452 -8.44 -26.12 -17.78
CA SER A 452 -9.65 -26.33 -16.97
C SER A 452 -10.43 -27.55 -17.49
N THR A 453 -11.52 -27.90 -16.81
CA THR A 453 -12.44 -28.96 -17.24
C THR A 453 -12.96 -28.72 -18.67
N ASP A 454 -13.27 -27.47 -18.99
CA ASP A 454 -13.81 -27.08 -20.31
C ASP A 454 -12.70 -26.94 -21.37
N TYR A 455 -11.46 -26.75 -20.95
CA TYR A 455 -10.30 -26.51 -21.81
C TYR A 455 -9.10 -27.35 -21.34
N PRO A 456 -9.10 -28.67 -21.61
CA PRO A 456 -8.07 -29.60 -21.11
C PRO A 456 -6.66 -29.34 -21.65
N HIS A 457 -6.53 -28.53 -22.70
CA HIS A 457 -5.25 -28.11 -23.28
C HIS A 457 -4.95 -26.61 -23.07
N GLY A 458 -5.76 -25.94 -22.24
CA GLY A 458 -5.68 -24.50 -22.00
C GLY A 458 -6.16 -23.66 -23.19
N GLN A 459 -6.18 -22.34 -22.98
CA GLN A 459 -6.63 -21.35 -23.96
C GLN A 459 -5.59 -20.24 -24.16
N GLU A 460 -5.30 -19.95 -25.43
CA GLU A 460 -4.39 -18.86 -25.79
C GLU A 460 -4.92 -17.49 -25.37
N ARG A 461 -6.23 -17.25 -25.51
CA ARG A 461 -6.85 -16.00 -25.06
C ARG A 461 -6.75 -15.80 -23.55
N ALA A 462 -6.89 -16.86 -22.76
CA ALA A 462 -6.73 -16.79 -21.31
C ALA A 462 -5.27 -16.49 -20.94
N ALA A 463 -4.32 -17.16 -21.59
CA ALA A 463 -2.90 -16.90 -21.41
C ALA A 463 -2.53 -15.45 -21.79
N GLU A 464 -3.08 -14.93 -22.89
CA GLU A 464 -2.91 -13.54 -23.28
C GLU A 464 -3.45 -12.57 -22.21
N ALA A 465 -4.67 -12.80 -21.70
CA ALA A 465 -5.27 -11.97 -20.66
C ALA A 465 -4.45 -11.97 -19.36
N ILE A 466 -3.87 -13.11 -18.98
CA ILE A 466 -2.95 -13.23 -17.84
C ILE A 466 -1.69 -12.40 -18.06
N LEU A 467 -1.09 -12.47 -19.25
CA LEU A 467 0.08 -11.65 -19.55
C LEU A 467 -0.24 -10.16 -19.52
N ASP A 468 -1.33 -9.74 -20.15
CA ASP A 468 -1.73 -8.33 -20.17
C ASP A 468 -1.97 -7.79 -18.75
N PHE A 469 -2.53 -8.59 -17.85
CA PHE A 469 -2.76 -8.21 -16.45
C PHE A 469 -1.48 -7.85 -15.70
N TRP A 470 -0.39 -8.56 -15.96
CA TRP A 470 0.91 -8.39 -15.30
C TRP A 470 1.93 -7.59 -16.11
N THR A 471 1.54 -7.05 -17.28
CA THR A 471 2.45 -6.36 -18.19
C THR A 471 2.51 -4.86 -17.91
N CYS A 472 3.73 -4.34 -17.78
CA CYS A 472 4.02 -2.92 -17.84
C CYS A 472 4.50 -2.56 -19.25
N ASP A 473 3.72 -1.76 -19.99
CA ASP A 473 4.15 -1.26 -21.31
C ASP A 473 5.10 -0.08 -21.14
N TRP A 474 6.39 -0.31 -21.40
CA TRP A 474 7.42 0.71 -21.19
C TRP A 474 7.41 1.81 -22.25
N ILE A 475 6.82 1.58 -23.42
CA ILE A 475 6.59 2.65 -24.40
C ILE A 475 5.55 3.62 -23.85
N ALA A 476 4.41 3.08 -23.37
CA ALA A 476 3.35 3.92 -22.80
C ALA A 476 3.80 4.64 -21.52
N LEU A 477 4.58 3.95 -20.67
CA LEU A 477 5.14 4.55 -19.46
C LEU A 477 6.16 5.65 -19.78
N ALA A 478 7.05 5.42 -20.75
CA ALA A 478 7.98 6.46 -21.20
C ALA A 478 7.23 7.67 -21.75
N ASP A 479 6.22 7.49 -22.60
CA ASP A 479 5.40 8.59 -23.13
C ASP A 479 4.74 9.40 -22.01
N GLN A 480 4.18 8.74 -21.00
CA GLN A 480 3.61 9.39 -19.81
C GLN A 480 4.66 10.24 -19.07
N LEU A 481 5.86 9.68 -18.85
CA LEU A 481 6.94 10.36 -18.15
C LEU A 481 7.47 11.58 -18.92
N HIS A 482 7.60 11.49 -20.24
CA HIS A 482 8.04 12.60 -21.09
C HIS A 482 7.04 13.78 -21.07
N ARG A 483 5.73 13.50 -20.94
CA ARG A 483 4.70 14.55 -20.81
C ARG A 483 4.66 15.19 -19.43
N GLY A 484 5.38 14.64 -18.44
CA GLY A 484 5.27 15.08 -17.05
C GLY A 484 3.90 14.79 -16.43
N ASP A 485 3.18 13.80 -16.96
CA ASP A 485 1.83 13.45 -16.48
C ASP A 485 1.93 12.92 -15.04
N ALA A 486 1.15 13.51 -14.11
CA ALA A 486 1.08 13.10 -12.70
C ALA A 486 0.37 11.74 -12.47
N GLY A 487 0.32 10.87 -13.48
CA GLY A 487 -0.26 9.54 -13.38
C GLY A 487 0.57 8.62 -12.47
N LEU A 488 -0.06 7.56 -11.96
CA LEU A 488 0.64 6.55 -11.17
C LEU A 488 1.61 5.77 -12.06
N ARG A 489 2.86 5.59 -11.63
CA ARG A 489 3.76 4.59 -12.22
C ARG A 489 3.47 3.22 -11.63
N PRO A 490 3.38 2.15 -12.45
CA PRO A 490 3.53 0.79 -11.97
C PRO A 490 4.92 0.60 -11.35
N ARG A 491 4.99 -0.08 -10.22
CA ARG A 491 6.24 -0.58 -9.63
C ARG A 491 6.65 -1.85 -10.37
N LEU A 492 7.94 -2.19 -10.33
CA LEU A 492 8.45 -3.34 -11.07
C LEU A 492 7.81 -4.66 -10.59
N HIS A 493 7.59 -4.82 -9.28
CA HIS A 493 6.93 -6.01 -8.74
C HIS A 493 5.42 -6.07 -9.02
N GLU A 494 4.74 -4.94 -9.19
CA GLU A 494 3.28 -4.91 -9.44
C GLU A 494 2.92 -5.43 -10.84
N ARG A 495 3.79 -5.17 -11.83
CA ARG A 495 3.65 -5.61 -13.22
C ARG A 495 5.01 -6.06 -13.78
N PRO A 496 5.45 -7.29 -13.44
CA PRO A 496 6.83 -7.73 -13.66
C PRO A 496 7.18 -8.12 -15.10
N MET A 497 6.22 -8.07 -16.03
CA MET A 497 6.45 -8.32 -17.45
C MET A 497 6.69 -6.99 -18.15
N LEU A 498 7.95 -6.69 -18.46
CA LEU A 498 8.39 -5.40 -18.99
C LEU A 498 8.33 -5.45 -20.51
N LYS A 499 7.31 -4.83 -21.10
CA LYS A 499 7.11 -4.85 -22.55
C LYS A 499 7.88 -3.72 -23.23
N MET A 500 8.79 -4.09 -24.12
CA MET A 500 9.57 -3.18 -24.98
C MET A 500 9.37 -3.59 -26.44
N GLY A 501 8.52 -2.88 -27.16
CA GLY A 501 8.10 -3.27 -28.50
C GLY A 501 7.29 -4.56 -28.48
N ARG A 502 7.76 -5.59 -29.19
CA ARG A 502 7.10 -6.92 -29.25
C ARG A 502 7.59 -7.91 -28.21
N HIS A 503 8.68 -7.58 -27.51
CA HIS A 503 9.33 -8.46 -26.56
C HIS A 503 8.86 -8.17 -25.13
N LEU A 504 8.67 -9.24 -24.36
CA LEU A 504 8.43 -9.21 -22.93
C LEU A 504 9.72 -9.59 -22.21
N PHE A 505 10.27 -8.66 -21.44
CA PHE A 505 11.44 -8.87 -20.60
C PHE A 505 11.01 -9.19 -19.16
N GLN A 506 11.77 -10.05 -18.50
CA GLN A 506 11.59 -10.39 -17.09
C GLN A 506 12.94 -10.47 -16.40
N LEU A 507 12.95 -10.07 -15.13
CA LEU A 507 14.09 -10.16 -14.23
C LEU A 507 13.90 -11.39 -13.32
N PRO A 508 14.65 -12.50 -13.51
CA PRO A 508 14.49 -13.72 -12.73
C PRO A 508 14.56 -13.48 -11.22
N TRP A 509 15.57 -12.73 -10.78
CA TRP A 509 15.79 -12.38 -9.38
C TRP A 509 14.59 -11.66 -8.76
N MET A 510 13.94 -10.79 -9.53
CA MET A 510 12.82 -9.96 -9.11
C MET A 510 11.55 -10.78 -8.92
N VAL A 511 11.19 -11.59 -9.92
CA VAL A 511 9.99 -12.43 -9.89
C VAL A 511 10.10 -13.52 -8.83
N ALA A 512 11.31 -13.98 -8.55
CA ALA A 512 11.55 -15.00 -7.53
C ALA A 512 11.35 -14.51 -6.09
N VAL A 513 11.54 -13.21 -5.81
CA VAL A 513 11.57 -12.68 -4.44
C VAL A 513 10.42 -11.70 -4.13
N GLN A 514 9.66 -11.27 -5.15
CA GLN A 514 8.55 -10.35 -4.95
C GLN A 514 7.40 -10.96 -4.13
N ASN A 515 6.68 -10.12 -3.40
CA ASN A 515 5.42 -10.49 -2.77
C ASN A 515 4.28 -10.40 -3.81
N ASN A 516 3.92 -11.54 -4.41
CA ASN A 516 2.87 -11.66 -5.42
C ASN A 516 1.48 -11.24 -4.91
N ALA A 517 1.18 -11.46 -3.62
CA ALA A 517 -0.09 -11.04 -3.03
C ALA A 517 -0.22 -9.52 -2.98
N THR A 518 0.80 -8.84 -2.44
CA THR A 518 0.88 -7.37 -2.42
C THR A 518 0.87 -6.79 -3.84
N ALA A 519 1.60 -7.41 -4.77
CA ALA A 519 1.60 -7.02 -6.18
C ALA A 519 0.19 -7.09 -6.79
N ALA A 520 -0.53 -8.18 -6.56
CA ALA A 520 -1.90 -8.35 -7.04
C ALA A 520 -2.86 -7.31 -6.44
N ILE A 521 -2.83 -7.13 -5.12
CA ILE A 521 -3.67 -6.16 -4.41
C ILE A 521 -3.42 -4.75 -4.94
N ASN A 522 -2.16 -4.33 -5.07
CA ASN A 522 -1.82 -2.99 -5.52
C ASN A 522 -2.05 -2.79 -7.02
N ASN A 523 -1.84 -3.81 -7.85
CA ASN A 523 -2.22 -3.74 -9.27
C ASN A 523 -3.74 -3.50 -9.39
N LEU A 524 -4.55 -4.13 -8.53
CA LEU A 524 -6.01 -3.99 -8.57
C LEU A 524 -6.53 -2.70 -7.89
N ARG A 525 -5.98 -2.31 -6.73
CA ARG A 525 -6.50 -1.22 -5.88
C ARG A 525 -5.74 0.09 -5.99
N ARG A 526 -4.46 0.06 -6.36
CA ARG A 526 -3.64 1.27 -6.55
C ARG A 526 -3.65 1.70 -8.02
N LEU A 527 -3.20 0.82 -8.92
CA LEU A 527 -3.18 1.10 -10.37
C LEU A 527 -4.60 1.04 -10.95
N GLY A 528 -5.35 -0.01 -10.62
CA GLY A 528 -6.73 -0.24 -11.04
C GLY A 528 -7.80 0.55 -10.26
N ALA A 529 -7.43 1.57 -9.47
CA ALA A 529 -8.36 2.30 -8.59
C ALA A 529 -9.58 2.91 -9.31
N ARG A 530 -9.49 3.11 -10.64
CA ARG A 530 -10.52 3.71 -11.49
C ARG A 530 -11.30 2.70 -12.34
N ARG A 531 -11.15 1.39 -12.11
CA ARG A 531 -11.95 0.37 -12.80
C ARG A 531 -13.44 0.57 -12.52
N GLY A 532 -14.28 0.30 -13.53
CA GLY A 532 -15.74 0.38 -13.40
C GLY A 532 -16.31 -0.57 -12.34
N ASP A 533 -15.61 -1.67 -12.05
CA ASP A 533 -16.05 -2.71 -11.12
C ASP A 533 -15.94 -2.34 -9.64
N ALA A 534 -15.25 -1.23 -9.30
CA ALA A 534 -14.93 -0.89 -7.91
C ALA A 534 -16.17 -0.80 -7.01
N ARG A 535 -17.31 -0.31 -7.53
CA ARG A 535 -18.57 -0.23 -6.78
C ARG A 535 -19.16 -1.61 -6.49
N ASP A 536 -19.14 -2.50 -7.46
CA ASP A 536 -19.64 -3.87 -7.29
C ASP A 536 -18.70 -4.69 -6.40
N GLU A 537 -17.39 -4.42 -6.44
CA GLU A 537 -16.42 -4.99 -5.50
C GLU A 537 -16.75 -4.58 -4.05
N THR A 538 -16.99 -3.29 -3.78
CA THR A 538 -17.40 -2.82 -2.43
C THR A 538 -18.71 -3.48 -1.97
N ARG A 539 -19.72 -3.54 -2.84
CA ARG A 539 -20.99 -4.21 -2.52
C ARG A 539 -20.78 -5.70 -2.17
N ARG A 540 -19.86 -6.39 -2.86
CA ARG A 540 -19.53 -7.79 -2.53
C ARG A 540 -18.84 -7.94 -1.19
N ILE A 541 -18.01 -6.97 -0.77
CA ILE A 541 -17.43 -6.95 0.59
C ILE A 541 -18.55 -6.88 1.63
N GLU A 542 -19.46 -5.91 1.48
CA GLU A 542 -20.62 -5.71 2.36
C GLU A 542 -21.47 -6.99 2.48
N GLN A 543 -21.86 -7.58 1.35
CA GLN A 543 -22.71 -8.78 1.29
C GLN A 543 -22.04 -10.00 1.94
N ARG A 544 -20.74 -10.20 1.73
CA ARG A 544 -20.01 -11.35 2.29
C ARG A 544 -19.82 -11.19 3.79
N LEU A 545 -19.48 -9.99 4.24
CA LEU A 545 -19.37 -9.71 5.66
C LEU A 545 -20.73 -9.87 6.36
N ALA A 546 -21.81 -9.39 5.73
CA ALA A 546 -23.18 -9.60 6.20
C ALA A 546 -23.53 -11.09 6.34
N ALA A 547 -23.16 -11.92 5.35
CA ALA A 547 -23.40 -13.36 5.39
C ALA A 547 -22.67 -14.04 6.57
N LEU A 548 -21.44 -13.62 6.89
CA LEU A 548 -20.70 -14.14 8.05
C LEU A 548 -21.33 -13.73 9.38
N PHE A 549 -21.80 -12.48 9.50
CA PHE A 549 -22.58 -12.05 10.66
C PHE A 549 -23.88 -12.86 10.80
N ALA A 550 -24.61 -13.10 9.70
CA ALA A 550 -25.83 -13.90 9.71
C ALA A 550 -25.59 -15.36 10.09
N GLN A 551 -24.48 -15.97 9.62
CA GLN A 551 -24.05 -17.31 10.06
C GLN A 551 -23.75 -17.36 11.55
N ARG A 552 -23.29 -16.25 12.12
CA ARG A 552 -23.14 -16.03 13.56
C ARG A 552 -24.41 -15.48 14.20
N GLY A 553 -25.59 -15.73 13.62
CA GLY A 553 -26.90 -15.47 14.24
C GLY A 553 -27.28 -13.99 14.41
N PHE A 554 -26.59 -13.06 13.75
CA PHE A 554 -27.04 -11.66 13.71
C PHE A 554 -28.18 -11.48 12.70
N GLN A 555 -29.10 -10.58 13.01
CA GLN A 555 -29.96 -9.97 12.01
C GLN A 555 -29.19 -8.84 11.34
N VAL A 556 -29.14 -8.84 10.01
CA VAL A 556 -28.26 -7.94 9.25
C VAL A 556 -29.05 -7.17 8.20
N LEU A 557 -28.83 -5.86 8.14
CA LEU A 557 -29.25 -5.00 7.02
C LEU A 557 -28.00 -4.51 6.30
N VAL A 558 -28.04 -4.56 4.96
CA VAL A 558 -26.92 -4.21 4.06
C VAL A 558 -27.32 -3.01 3.22
N SER A 559 -26.41 -2.03 3.09
CA SER A 559 -26.63 -0.82 2.28
C SER A 559 -27.97 -0.15 2.61
N HIS A 560 -28.29 -0.03 3.91
CA HIS A 560 -29.61 0.40 4.38
C HIS A 560 -29.73 1.92 4.35
N GLU A 561 -30.71 2.45 3.63
CA GLU A 561 -30.99 3.89 3.58
C GLU A 561 -31.88 4.34 4.74
N LEU A 562 -31.42 5.34 5.49
CA LEU A 562 -32.24 6.04 6.48
C LEU A 562 -32.57 7.47 6.02
N PRO A 563 -33.73 8.02 6.40
CA PRO A 563 -34.11 9.39 6.05
C PRO A 563 -33.06 10.41 6.51
N SER A 564 -32.69 11.34 5.63
CA SER A 564 -31.74 12.41 5.95
C SER A 564 -32.30 13.35 7.01
N LEU A 565 -31.43 13.81 7.92
CA LEU A 565 -31.75 14.81 8.94
C LEU A 565 -31.60 16.25 8.44
N SER A 566 -31.05 16.45 7.24
CA SER A 566 -30.71 17.78 6.70
C SER A 566 -31.45 18.09 5.40
N ALA A 567 -32.00 19.31 5.31
CA ALA A 567 -32.63 19.84 4.10
C ALA A 567 -31.67 19.98 2.92
N ASP A 568 -30.36 20.07 3.17
CA ASP A 568 -29.32 20.25 2.15
C ASP A 568 -28.72 18.92 1.63
N ALA A 569 -29.14 17.78 2.20
CA ALA A 569 -28.79 16.44 1.73
C ALA A 569 -30.08 15.66 1.45
N PRO A 570 -30.71 15.86 0.27
CA PRO A 570 -32.02 15.27 -0.05
C PRO A 570 -32.01 13.75 -0.24
N ASN A 571 -30.82 13.13 -0.26
CA ASN A 571 -30.65 11.68 -0.30
C ASN A 571 -30.43 11.17 1.12
N GLY A 572 -31.07 10.04 1.48
CA GLY A 572 -30.87 9.38 2.77
C GLY A 572 -29.41 9.04 3.05
N GLU A 573 -29.07 8.81 4.32
CA GLU A 573 -27.77 8.28 4.68
C GLU A 573 -27.78 6.76 4.50
N GLU A 574 -27.05 6.27 3.49
CA GLU A 574 -26.82 4.84 3.27
C GLU A 574 -25.83 4.31 4.32
N ILE A 575 -26.20 3.27 5.04
CA ILE A 575 -25.35 2.61 6.05
C ILE A 575 -24.90 1.27 5.49
N ASP A 576 -23.58 1.04 5.49
CA ASP A 576 -22.99 -0.11 4.81
C ASP A 576 -23.47 -1.41 5.46
N LEU A 577 -23.37 -1.53 6.80
CA LEU A 577 -23.96 -2.65 7.55
C LEU A 577 -24.55 -2.23 8.91
N LEU A 578 -25.71 -2.81 9.23
CA LEU A 578 -26.29 -2.85 10.57
C LEU A 578 -26.43 -4.31 11.00
N CYS A 579 -25.82 -4.71 12.12
CA CYS A 579 -25.88 -6.09 12.62
C CYS A 579 -26.41 -6.12 14.06
N ALA A 580 -27.56 -6.75 14.29
CA ALA A 580 -28.19 -6.83 15.60
C ALA A 580 -28.22 -8.27 16.15
N ARG A 581 -27.82 -8.44 17.41
CA ARG A 581 -27.91 -9.71 18.14
C ARG A 581 -27.76 -9.48 19.65
N ASP A 582 -28.45 -10.26 20.48
CA ASP A 582 -28.33 -10.26 21.94
C ASP A 582 -28.46 -8.85 22.58
N GLY A 583 -29.40 -8.02 22.08
CA GLY A 583 -29.60 -6.64 22.57
C GLY A 583 -28.49 -5.65 22.18
N ARG A 584 -27.58 -6.04 21.28
CA ARG A 584 -26.50 -5.20 20.75
C ARG A 584 -26.72 -4.90 19.28
N LEU A 585 -26.26 -3.72 18.85
CA LEU A 585 -26.28 -3.28 17.46
C LEU A 585 -24.89 -2.81 17.03
N LEU A 586 -24.39 -3.38 15.94
CA LEU A 586 -23.18 -2.93 15.25
C LEU A 586 -23.57 -2.03 14.09
N VAL A 587 -22.92 -0.86 13.99
CA VAL A 587 -23.02 0.05 12.84
C VAL A 587 -21.65 0.13 12.18
N LEU A 588 -21.52 -0.35 10.94
CA LEU A 588 -20.23 -0.46 10.27
C LEU A 588 -20.14 0.48 9.08
N GLU A 589 -18.99 1.14 8.96
CA GLU A 589 -18.55 1.89 7.78
C GLU A 589 -17.37 1.16 7.14
N ILE A 590 -17.50 0.70 5.91
CA ILE A 590 -16.48 -0.11 5.23
C ILE A 590 -15.62 0.78 4.31
N LYS A 591 -14.30 0.57 4.36
CA LYS A 591 -13.33 1.19 3.45
C LYS A 591 -12.45 0.13 2.79
N SER A 592 -12.28 0.26 1.47
CA SER A 592 -11.40 -0.61 0.68
C SER A 592 -10.33 0.23 -0.02
N THR A 593 -9.06 -0.19 0.10
CA THR A 593 -7.89 0.56 -0.36
C THR A 593 -6.73 -0.38 -0.71
N TYR A 594 -5.61 0.16 -1.19
CA TYR A 594 -4.38 -0.56 -1.50
C TYR A 594 -3.41 -0.62 -0.30
N LEU A 595 -2.38 -1.48 -0.38
CA LEU A 595 -1.33 -1.60 0.63
C LEU A 595 -0.22 -0.57 0.40
N ARG A 596 0.05 0.24 1.42
CA ARG A 596 0.97 1.39 1.34
C ARG A 596 2.39 0.99 1.67
N ARG A 597 3.34 1.83 1.25
CA ARG A 597 4.77 1.61 1.55
C ARG A 597 5.47 2.75 2.28
N SER A 598 4.80 3.87 2.52
CA SER A 598 5.45 5.02 3.18
C SER A 598 4.57 5.67 4.23
N VAL A 599 5.23 6.29 5.21
CA VAL A 599 4.59 7.09 6.28
C VAL A 599 3.72 8.18 5.67
N LYS A 600 4.15 8.82 4.57
CA LYS A 600 3.34 9.83 3.87
C LYS A 600 2.03 9.27 3.31
N GLU A 601 2.05 8.09 2.70
CA GLU A 601 0.83 7.44 2.21
C GLU A 601 -0.10 7.10 3.39
N SER A 602 0.45 6.56 4.49
CA SER A 602 -0.30 6.20 5.70
C SER A 602 -0.90 7.43 6.39
N TRP A 603 -0.13 8.51 6.51
CA TRP A 603 -0.58 9.82 7.00
C TRP A 603 -1.73 10.37 6.13
N THR A 604 -1.60 10.24 4.80
CA THR A 604 -2.65 10.68 3.88
C THR A 604 -3.95 9.89 4.09
N HIS A 605 -3.86 8.57 4.26
CA HIS A 605 -5.02 7.73 4.54
C HIS A 605 -5.71 8.10 5.86
N ARG A 606 -4.92 8.30 6.91
CA ARG A 606 -5.40 8.76 8.23
C ARG A 606 -6.22 10.04 8.12
N HIS A 607 -5.63 11.10 7.57
CA HIS A 607 -6.21 12.44 7.63
C HIS A 607 -7.21 12.74 6.50
N VAL A 608 -7.24 11.93 5.45
CA VAL A 608 -8.20 12.07 4.34
C VAL A 608 -9.30 11.03 4.43
N THR A 609 -8.97 9.74 4.40
CA THR A 609 -9.96 8.66 4.29
C THR A 609 -10.59 8.35 5.65
N LEU A 610 -9.78 8.05 6.67
CA LEU A 610 -10.28 7.62 7.98
C LEU A 610 -10.96 8.77 8.73
N ARG A 611 -10.42 10.01 8.64
CA ARG A 611 -11.10 11.22 9.15
C ARG A 611 -12.51 11.37 8.57
N LYS A 612 -12.66 11.25 7.23
CA LYS A 612 -13.97 11.32 6.56
C LYS A 612 -14.88 10.17 6.98
N ALA A 613 -14.34 8.96 7.11
CA ALA A 613 -15.09 7.78 7.55
C ALA A 613 -15.66 7.98 8.98
N GLY A 614 -14.88 8.52 9.91
CA GLY A 614 -15.36 8.84 11.27
C GLY A 614 -16.50 9.85 11.27
N LEU A 615 -16.41 10.90 10.46
CA LEU A 615 -17.48 11.90 10.31
C LEU A 615 -18.73 11.36 9.62
N GLN A 616 -18.56 10.46 8.65
CA GLN A 616 -19.68 9.73 8.03
C GLN A 616 -20.38 8.87 9.08
N LEU A 617 -19.62 8.07 9.82
CA LEU A 617 -20.15 7.17 10.82
C LEU A 617 -20.83 7.92 11.99
N HIS A 618 -20.31 9.08 12.38
CA HIS A 618 -20.96 9.94 13.39
C HIS A 618 -22.38 10.33 13.02
N ARG A 619 -22.56 10.78 11.78
CA ARG A 619 -23.87 11.18 11.26
C ARG A 619 -24.77 9.97 11.15
N LYS A 620 -24.28 8.87 10.57
CA LYS A 620 -25.02 7.60 10.42
C LYS A 620 -25.52 7.09 11.78
N VAL A 621 -24.67 7.05 12.80
CA VAL A 621 -25.04 6.60 14.16
C VAL A 621 -26.10 7.51 14.78
N THR A 622 -26.02 8.83 14.56
CA THR A 622 -27.03 9.78 15.04
C THR A 622 -28.40 9.52 14.40
N VAL A 623 -28.43 9.27 13.08
CA VAL A 623 -29.65 8.91 12.35
C VAL A 623 -30.21 7.58 12.85
N VAL A 624 -29.36 6.56 13.03
CA VAL A 624 -29.76 5.24 13.57
C VAL A 624 -30.41 5.37 14.94
N ARG A 625 -29.80 6.12 15.87
CA ARG A 625 -30.37 6.33 17.22
C ARG A 625 -31.76 6.94 17.15
N ARG A 626 -31.93 8.02 16.37
CA ARG A 626 -33.24 8.66 16.20
C ARG A 626 -34.26 7.70 15.57
N ALA A 627 -33.85 6.91 14.57
CA ALA A 627 -34.70 5.93 13.92
C ALA A 627 -35.13 4.80 14.89
N LEU A 628 -34.26 4.38 15.83
CA LEU A 628 -34.61 3.41 16.87
C LEU A 628 -35.53 4.00 17.94
N GLU A 629 -35.41 5.30 18.27
CA GLU A 629 -36.28 5.97 19.24
C GLU A 629 -37.69 6.17 18.70
N HIS A 630 -37.84 6.51 17.42
CA HIS A 630 -39.12 6.96 16.84
C HIS A 630 -39.71 5.98 15.82
N GLY A 631 -38.97 4.94 15.41
CA GLY A 631 -39.33 4.06 14.30
C GLY A 631 -39.45 2.59 14.71
N GLY A 632 -40.67 2.04 14.65
CA GLY A 632 -40.91 0.61 14.85
C GLY A 632 -40.36 -0.28 13.72
N SER A 633 -40.23 0.27 12.50
CA SER A 633 -39.81 -0.50 11.32
C SER A 633 -38.36 -0.96 11.37
N LEU A 634 -37.43 -0.09 11.79
CA LEU A 634 -36.01 -0.44 11.91
C LEU A 634 -35.79 -1.49 13.01
N ARG A 635 -36.47 -1.33 14.15
CA ARG A 635 -36.46 -2.33 15.24
C ARG A 635 -36.97 -3.68 14.78
N GLN A 636 -38.11 -3.68 14.08
CA GLN A 636 -38.69 -4.90 13.53
C GLN A 636 -37.76 -5.58 12.52
N ALA A 637 -37.14 -4.80 11.63
CA ALA A 637 -36.21 -5.31 10.63
C ALA A 637 -34.94 -5.94 11.25
N LEU A 638 -34.50 -5.43 12.40
CA LEU A 638 -33.33 -5.93 13.15
C LEU A 638 -33.70 -6.92 14.28
N ALA A 639 -34.98 -7.30 14.40
CA ALA A 639 -35.53 -8.11 15.49
C ALA A 639 -35.09 -7.65 16.89
N LEU A 640 -35.03 -6.34 17.11
CA LEU A 640 -34.71 -5.74 18.41
C LEU A 640 -35.96 -5.70 19.30
N GLU A 641 -35.76 -5.86 20.60
CA GLU A 641 -36.85 -5.76 21.57
C GLU A 641 -37.53 -4.38 21.53
N ALA A 642 -38.85 -4.37 21.72
CA ALA A 642 -39.62 -3.14 21.86
C ALA A 642 -39.18 -2.38 23.13
N ASP A 643 -39.13 -1.06 23.04
CA ASP A 643 -38.88 -0.14 24.18
C ASP A 643 -37.53 -0.26 24.92
N CYS A 644 -36.64 -1.17 24.49
CA CYS A 644 -35.26 -1.28 25.01
C CYS A 644 -34.26 -0.74 23.99
N MET A 645 -33.43 0.24 24.37
CA MET A 645 -32.36 0.72 23.47
C MET A 645 -31.20 -0.27 23.43
N PRO A 646 -30.77 -0.73 22.24
CA PRO A 646 -29.64 -1.63 22.15
C PRO A 646 -28.33 -0.92 22.52
N GLU A 647 -27.36 -1.68 23.00
CA GLU A 647 -25.99 -1.18 23.12
C GLU A 647 -25.38 -1.08 21.72
N ILE A 648 -25.03 0.14 21.31
CA ILE A 648 -24.52 0.43 19.97
C ILE A 648 -23.00 0.49 19.99
N ALA A 649 -22.35 -0.40 19.24
CA ALA A 649 -20.94 -0.28 18.87
C ALA A 649 -20.85 0.11 17.40
N ALA A 650 -19.92 1.01 17.06
CA ALA A 650 -19.79 1.51 15.70
C ALA A 650 -18.33 1.57 15.28
N TRP A 651 -18.02 0.98 14.14
CA TRP A 651 -16.65 0.74 13.69
C TRP A 651 -16.43 1.20 12.25
N ILE A 652 -15.24 1.72 11.99
CA ILE A 652 -14.69 1.86 10.64
C ILE A 652 -13.94 0.56 10.34
N VAL A 653 -14.46 -0.24 9.42
CA VAL A 653 -13.87 -1.50 8.99
C VAL A 653 -13.07 -1.26 7.71
N ASP A 654 -11.76 -1.37 7.76
CA ASP A 654 -10.87 -1.04 6.64
C ASP A 654 -10.07 -2.26 6.16
N THR A 655 -9.90 -2.44 4.86
CA THR A 655 -8.97 -3.44 4.29
C THR A 655 -7.49 -3.18 4.59
N SER A 656 -7.16 -2.03 5.17
CA SER A 656 -5.81 -1.62 5.53
C SER A 656 -5.54 -1.87 7.02
N ILE A 657 -4.33 -2.32 7.36
CA ILE A 657 -3.93 -2.57 8.75
C ILE A 657 -3.57 -1.26 9.47
N GLU A 658 -3.05 -0.28 8.76
CA GLU A 658 -2.53 0.97 9.33
C GLU A 658 -3.57 1.69 10.21
N CYS A 659 -3.11 2.28 11.31
CA CYS A 659 -3.95 2.91 12.34
C CYS A 659 -4.91 1.92 13.02
N ASP A 660 -4.57 0.63 13.08
CA ASP A 660 -5.43 -0.38 13.70
C ASP A 660 -5.70 -0.04 15.17
N HIS A 661 -6.95 -0.22 15.60
CA HIS A 661 -7.41 0.08 16.97
C HIS A 661 -7.34 1.56 17.38
N GLN A 662 -7.03 2.46 16.45
CA GLN A 662 -7.14 3.89 16.70
C GLN A 662 -8.57 4.39 16.51
N ARG A 663 -8.90 5.56 17.08
CA ARG A 663 -10.25 6.13 17.03
C ARG A 663 -10.32 7.37 16.15
N PHE A 664 -11.36 7.43 15.32
CA PHE A 664 -11.66 8.56 14.44
C PHE A 664 -13.07 9.06 14.75
N HIS A 665 -13.17 10.32 15.19
CA HIS A 665 -14.41 10.89 15.73
C HIS A 665 -15.05 10.02 16.84
N GLY A 666 -14.20 9.38 17.66
CA GLY A 666 -14.59 8.47 18.73
C GLY A 666 -14.86 7.02 18.32
N PHE A 667 -14.93 6.71 17.02
CA PHE A 667 -15.20 5.36 16.52
C PHE A 667 -13.93 4.55 16.28
N LEU A 668 -13.96 3.27 16.67
CA LEU A 668 -12.85 2.34 16.47
C LEU A 668 -12.63 2.09 14.98
N LYS A 669 -11.38 2.22 14.51
CA LYS A 669 -10.95 1.64 13.24
C LYS A 669 -10.40 0.24 13.50
N VAL A 670 -10.88 -0.75 12.75
CA VAL A 670 -10.41 -2.14 12.80
C VAL A 670 -10.18 -2.66 11.38
N SER A 671 -9.16 -3.50 11.19
CA SER A 671 -8.95 -4.19 9.92
C SER A 671 -10.09 -5.16 9.58
N LEU A 672 -10.47 -5.24 8.31
CA LEU A 672 -11.47 -6.19 7.84
C LEU A 672 -11.03 -7.62 8.10
N GLU A 673 -9.75 -7.95 7.89
CA GLU A 673 -9.22 -9.27 8.23
C GLU A 673 -9.42 -9.63 9.71
N GLU A 674 -9.22 -8.72 10.66
CA GLU A 674 -9.46 -9.01 12.08
C GLU A 674 -10.93 -9.38 12.34
N VAL A 675 -11.86 -8.64 11.74
CA VAL A 675 -13.30 -8.92 11.84
C VAL A 675 -13.63 -10.28 11.24
N LEU A 676 -13.08 -10.60 10.08
CA LEU A 676 -13.28 -11.89 9.41
C LEU A 676 -12.74 -13.06 10.24
N ILE A 677 -11.54 -12.93 10.80
CA ILE A 677 -10.90 -13.94 11.64
C ILE A 677 -11.70 -14.17 12.92
N ALA A 678 -12.18 -13.10 13.56
CA ALA A 678 -13.05 -13.20 14.72
C ALA A 678 -14.38 -13.90 14.37
N LEU A 679 -15.03 -13.55 13.26
CA LEU A 679 -16.27 -14.20 12.82
C LEU A 679 -16.07 -15.66 12.41
N ARG A 680 -14.86 -16.09 12.04
CA ARG A 680 -14.55 -17.49 11.73
C ARG A 680 -14.05 -18.28 12.92
N ASP A 681 -13.53 -17.59 13.92
CA ASP A 681 -12.85 -18.17 15.08
C ASP A 681 -11.65 -19.03 14.68
N ASP A 682 -10.89 -18.57 13.67
CA ASP A 682 -9.76 -19.28 13.08
C ASP A 682 -8.40 -18.58 13.33
N ARG A 683 -8.30 -17.78 14.40
CA ARG A 683 -7.07 -17.04 14.77
C ARG A 683 -5.83 -17.89 14.98
N HIS A 684 -5.97 -19.21 15.14
CA HIS A 684 -4.84 -20.12 15.28
C HIS A 684 -3.90 -20.09 14.07
N TRP A 685 -4.43 -19.81 12.87
CA TRP A 685 -3.62 -19.63 11.66
C TRP A 685 -2.76 -18.37 11.64
N LEU A 686 -2.97 -17.41 12.57
CA LEU A 686 -2.07 -16.26 12.78
C LEU A 686 -0.81 -16.60 13.58
N ASN A 687 -0.73 -17.79 14.17
CA ASN A 687 0.30 -18.17 15.14
C ASN A 687 1.14 -19.37 14.67
N ASP A 688 1.31 -19.52 13.36
CA ASP A 688 2.18 -20.52 12.72
C ASP A 688 2.08 -21.95 13.33
N PRO A 689 0.89 -22.58 13.30
CA PRO A 689 0.64 -23.84 14.01
C PRO A 689 1.55 -25.00 13.60
N ASP A 690 2.09 -24.98 12.38
CA ASP A 690 2.98 -26.01 11.85
C ASP A 690 4.47 -25.60 11.85
N GLY A 691 4.79 -24.38 12.32
CA GLY A 691 6.16 -23.88 12.42
C GLY A 691 6.82 -23.58 11.07
N LEU A 692 6.03 -23.29 10.03
CA LEU A 692 6.49 -23.06 8.65
C LEU A 692 7.33 -21.78 8.52
N PHE A 693 7.20 -20.84 9.45
CA PHE A 693 7.84 -19.53 9.38
C PHE A 693 8.87 -19.29 10.48
N GLN A 694 9.17 -20.30 11.32
CA GLN A 694 10.20 -20.19 12.36
C GLN A 694 11.61 -20.29 11.75
N THR A 695 12.35 -19.19 11.74
CA THR A 695 13.76 -19.18 11.38
C THR A 695 14.62 -19.37 12.63
N GLY A 696 15.47 -20.40 12.64
CA GLY A 696 16.54 -20.53 13.64
C GLY A 696 16.13 -20.90 15.07
N LYS A 697 15.58 -22.11 15.26
CA LYS A 697 15.78 -23.05 16.40
C LYS A 697 14.66 -24.07 16.32
N ALA A 698 15.00 -25.33 16.08
CA ALA A 698 14.06 -26.44 16.23
C ALA A 698 13.52 -26.44 17.67
N SER A 699 12.32 -25.90 17.89
CA SER A 699 11.61 -26.10 19.14
C SER A 699 10.98 -27.49 19.10
N SER A 700 11.24 -28.26 20.15
CA SER A 700 10.80 -29.64 20.31
C SER A 700 9.30 -29.78 20.10
N LYS A 701 8.89 -30.57 19.09
CA LYS A 701 7.51 -31.02 18.91
C LYS A 701 7.03 -31.74 20.16
N SER A 702 6.11 -31.12 20.90
CA SER A 702 5.09 -31.87 21.62
C SER A 702 3.88 -31.97 20.70
N LEU A 703 3.63 -33.16 20.16
CA LEU A 703 2.37 -33.50 19.49
C LEU A 703 1.25 -33.47 20.54
N VAL A 704 0.66 -32.31 20.75
CA VAL A 704 -0.61 -32.18 21.46
C VAL A 704 -1.72 -32.52 20.47
N CYS A 705 -2.66 -33.36 20.90
CA CYS A 705 -3.80 -33.84 20.12
C CYS A 705 -4.67 -32.71 19.55
N ASP A 706 -5.17 -32.88 18.32
CA ASP A 706 -5.95 -31.87 17.56
C ASP A 706 -7.21 -31.38 18.29
N SER A 707 -7.83 -32.22 19.12
CA SER A 707 -9.03 -31.84 19.89
C SER A 707 -8.73 -30.88 21.04
N ASP A 708 -7.54 -30.96 21.63
CA ASP A 708 -7.12 -30.07 22.72
C ASP A 708 -6.64 -28.73 22.17
N ARG A 709 -5.98 -28.72 20.99
CA ARG A 709 -5.60 -27.48 20.28
C ARG A 709 -6.80 -26.56 20.02
N ALA A 710 -7.94 -27.12 19.59
CA ALA A 710 -9.12 -26.35 19.19
C ALA A 710 -9.75 -25.52 20.34
N ALA A 711 -9.83 -26.09 21.55
CA ALA A 711 -10.41 -25.41 22.72
C ALA A 711 -9.50 -24.29 23.26
N PHE A 712 -8.17 -24.46 23.19
CA PHE A 712 -7.20 -23.43 23.58
C PHE A 712 -7.04 -22.31 22.55
N THR A 713 -7.53 -22.48 21.32
CA THR A 713 -7.39 -21.48 20.25
C THR A 713 -8.62 -20.60 20.04
N SER A 714 -9.81 -21.04 20.46
CA SER A 714 -11.06 -20.30 20.25
C SER A 714 -11.08 -18.96 21.01
N LEU A 715 -11.64 -17.92 20.37
CA LEU A 715 -12.02 -16.64 20.96
C LEU A 715 -13.28 -16.74 21.83
N TYR A 716 -14.06 -17.82 21.65
CA TYR A 716 -15.39 -18.04 22.22
C TYR A 716 -15.50 -19.40 22.94
N PRO A 717 -14.64 -19.71 23.94
CA PRO A 717 -14.67 -21.01 24.62
C PRO A 717 -16.00 -21.30 25.34
N GLY A 718 -16.72 -20.26 25.78
CA GLY A 718 -18.06 -20.36 26.36
C GLY A 718 -19.21 -20.27 25.35
N GLY A 719 -18.91 -20.36 24.04
CA GLY A 719 -19.86 -20.12 22.97
C GLY A 719 -19.87 -18.67 22.47
N PHE A 720 -20.36 -18.48 21.25
CA PHE A 720 -20.41 -17.19 20.59
C PHE A 720 -21.59 -16.34 21.09
N SER A 721 -21.31 -15.11 21.50
CA SER A 721 -22.31 -14.07 21.78
C SER A 721 -21.89 -12.73 21.17
N ALA A 722 -22.86 -11.86 20.87
CA ALA A 722 -22.56 -10.54 20.33
C ALA A 722 -21.67 -9.71 21.26
N LYS A 723 -21.90 -9.83 22.58
CA LYS A 723 -21.08 -9.19 23.62
C LYS A 723 -19.63 -9.65 23.54
N ARG A 724 -19.39 -10.96 23.55
CA ARG A 724 -18.03 -11.50 23.50
C ARG A 724 -17.32 -11.18 22.20
N PHE A 725 -18.05 -11.14 21.07
CA PHE A 725 -17.51 -10.71 19.78
C PHE A 725 -17.03 -9.26 19.82
N VAL A 726 -17.86 -8.33 20.33
CA VAL A 726 -17.47 -6.93 20.50
C VAL A 726 -16.26 -6.81 21.43
N GLU A 727 -16.26 -7.49 22.57
CA GLU A 727 -15.11 -7.48 23.50
C GLU A 727 -13.83 -7.98 22.82
N ALA A 728 -13.89 -9.07 22.05
CA ALA A 728 -12.73 -9.64 21.37
C ALA A 728 -12.13 -8.67 20.34
N ILE A 729 -12.99 -7.94 19.62
CA ILE A 729 -12.56 -6.90 18.68
C ILE A 729 -12.05 -5.67 19.44
N GLU A 730 -12.79 -5.10 20.39
CA GLU A 730 -12.37 -3.86 21.06
C GLU A 730 -11.12 -4.03 21.94
N SER A 731 -10.81 -5.26 22.36
CA SER A 731 -9.59 -5.57 23.13
C SER A 731 -8.44 -6.12 22.27
N ALA A 732 -8.58 -6.16 20.94
CA ALA A 732 -7.60 -6.75 20.03
C ALA A 732 -7.25 -8.22 20.31
N ALA A 733 -8.16 -9.00 20.91
CA ALA A 733 -7.89 -10.35 21.38
C ALA A 733 -7.54 -11.35 20.27
N VAL A 734 -7.93 -11.03 19.03
CA VAL A 734 -7.58 -11.79 17.81
C VAL A 734 -6.06 -11.93 17.68
N TRP A 735 -5.32 -10.88 18.04
CA TRP A 735 -3.88 -10.80 17.86
C TRP A 735 -3.06 -11.41 19.00
N ASN A 736 -3.69 -11.76 20.13
CA ASN A 736 -2.96 -12.31 21.27
C ASN A 736 -2.36 -13.68 20.94
N VAL A 737 -1.09 -13.88 21.29
CA VAL A 737 -0.43 -15.18 21.23
C VAL A 737 -0.90 -15.98 22.44
N ASN A 738 -1.67 -17.05 22.21
CA ASN A 738 -2.01 -17.99 23.28
C ASN A 738 -0.82 -18.92 23.52
N ASP A 739 0.18 -18.42 24.23
CA ASP A 739 1.17 -19.28 24.86
C ASP A 739 0.45 -20.04 25.97
N GLY A 740 0.19 -21.33 25.78
CA GLY A 740 -0.51 -22.20 26.74
C GLY A 740 0.16 -22.36 28.12
N LYS A 741 0.94 -21.38 28.58
CA LYS A 741 1.63 -21.30 29.87
C LYS A 741 0.94 -20.42 30.91
N SER A 742 -0.09 -19.65 30.55
CA SER A 742 -0.77 -18.72 31.46
C SER A 742 -2.01 -19.30 32.16
N ALA A 743 -2.23 -20.62 32.06
CA ALA A 743 -3.24 -21.32 32.85
C ALA A 743 -2.64 -22.61 33.46
N GLN A 744 -1.91 -22.45 34.56
CA GLN A 744 -1.77 -23.48 35.59
C GLN A 744 -2.03 -22.87 36.96
#